data_AF-A0AAC8ZAG5-F1
#
_entry.id   AF-A0AAC8ZAG5-F1
#
_cell.length_a   1.000
_cell.length_b   1.000
_cell.length_c   1.000
_cell.angle_alpha   90.00
_cell.angle_beta   90.00
_cell.angle_gamma   90.00
#
_symmetry.space_group_name_H-M   'P 1'
#
loop_
_entity.id
_entity.type
_entity.pdbx_description
1 polymer ?
#
loop_
_entity_poly.entity_id
_entity_poly.type
_entity_poly.pdbx_seq_one_letter_code
_entity_poly.pdbx_strand_id
1 'polypeptide(L)'
;MAKMYVDEQKLPAFIEYQVQQNDAFALLSGICKWLRKGSPHQAAAKLDFFTTYLKQQPAVGQAVATLLCRWLCKMRLYPILVSGGILGREGFGREMRHRLYEKINPAFKDVNDLRDVFFLLFRQRKDMQWMNAIPDKYWLSLLHCLDRFVSEQDRNWLYDHIRHEGFFAIKMLSIWIAAEDLEPELIRLDPTLLDADSPFVALQKEVGLWLNARHQHQYYDDSHLHVMLTQSRELVGRLQKKGETAGSSMGVAYLLERLCQTLDRLAMLMDLLAAKRVARLRVLKITKMLAEAAANKHSISDLWKQSIKMLSRSITQQTSDHGEHYITRDKKEYFSMFFSAAGGGVLIALMALFKIYLGHIIDDKVWKGVAEGLNYGIGFAIIFMLHFTVATKQPAMTASRFAEAVERNSQGRAVNMKLAQLLVDVLRSQSAAVFGNVLVSVYVAAGIAYLYASHMGQPLLTSEMVQYQLHSIDPTQGTLWFAAIAGLWLFCSGIISGYFDNRSNYLNTRMRLRQHPVLKLLLPQRLRECLADYIHDNSGSIIGNICFGMLLGLTGVIGYWLDLPLDIRHVAFSSANVGYAVVSDQLGWQIFMQSLGFVLLIGVVNLIVSFSLTLWVALRSRNTEIDSWTAILKCICEIVRKRPLSLLLPFQLHHK
;
A
#
# COMPACT_ATOMS: atom_id res chain seq x y z
N MET A 1 16.40 12.30 21.86
CA MET A 1 15.64 12.47 23.12
C MET A 1 16.17 11.49 24.15
N ALA A 2 16.67 11.98 25.28
CA ALA A 2 17.17 11.14 26.36
C ALA A 2 16.01 10.46 27.13
N LYS A 3 16.26 9.28 27.69
CA LYS A 3 15.32 8.64 28.64
C LYS A 3 15.46 9.31 30.02
N MET A 4 14.77 10.43 30.24
CA MET A 4 14.53 10.88 31.62
C MET A 4 13.68 9.82 32.33
N TYR A 5 14.31 9.09 33.25
CA TYR A 5 13.62 8.15 34.12
C TYR A 5 12.87 8.93 35.21
N VAL A 6 11.55 9.01 35.05
CA VAL A 6 10.65 9.63 36.03
C VAL A 6 10.48 8.69 37.22
N ASP A 7 10.83 9.20 38.39
CA ASP A 7 10.55 8.63 39.71
C ASP A 7 10.03 9.75 40.62
N GLU A 8 9.52 9.44 41.81
CA GLU A 8 8.87 10.40 42.70
C GLU A 8 9.73 11.64 43.00
N GLN A 9 11.03 11.45 43.28
CA GLN A 9 12.00 12.54 43.48
C GLN A 9 12.32 13.37 42.22
N LYS A 10 12.05 12.84 41.02
CA LYS A 10 12.38 13.48 39.72
C LYS A 10 11.13 13.96 38.97
N LEU A 11 9.94 13.66 39.49
CA LEU A 11 8.66 14.07 38.93
C LEU A 11 8.49 15.61 38.90
N PRO A 12 8.86 16.40 39.95
CA PRO A 12 8.81 17.86 39.92
C PRO A 12 9.55 18.48 38.72
N ALA A 13 10.87 18.25 38.64
CA ALA A 13 11.72 18.79 37.57
C ALA A 13 11.34 18.26 36.17
N PHE A 14 10.79 17.04 36.08
CA PHE A 14 10.23 16.54 34.83
C PHE A 14 8.99 17.35 34.38
N ILE A 15 8.04 17.62 35.30
CA ILE A 15 6.83 18.39 34.99
C ILE A 15 7.21 19.80 34.53
N GLU A 16 8.06 20.49 35.30
CA GLU A 16 8.51 21.85 35.01
C GLU A 16 9.21 21.95 33.66
N TYR A 17 10.09 20.99 33.33
CA TYR A 17 10.74 20.94 32.02
C TYR A 17 9.72 20.77 30.88
N GLN A 18 8.76 19.83 30.97
CA GLN A 18 7.78 19.65 29.88
C GLN A 18 6.83 20.86 29.76
N VAL A 19 6.54 21.55 30.86
CA VAL A 19 5.79 22.81 30.87
C VAL A 19 6.55 23.91 30.15
N GLN A 20 7.85 24.09 30.44
CA GLN A 20 8.71 25.06 29.74
C GLN A 20 8.86 24.76 28.25
N GLN A 21 8.91 23.47 27.87
CA GLN A 21 8.95 23.05 26.46
C GLN A 21 7.56 23.04 25.79
N ASN A 22 6.47 23.34 26.52
CA ASN A 22 5.08 23.30 26.04
C ASN A 22 4.67 21.93 25.43
N ASP A 23 5.29 20.82 25.88
CA ASP A 23 5.07 19.46 25.36
C ASP A 23 4.13 18.65 26.27
N ALA A 24 2.83 18.88 26.07
CA ALA A 24 1.76 18.14 26.73
C ALA A 24 1.80 16.62 26.46
N PHE A 25 2.27 16.19 25.27
CA PHE A 25 2.34 14.78 24.91
C PHE A 25 3.48 14.08 25.66
N ALA A 26 4.66 14.68 25.74
CA ALA A 26 5.77 14.15 26.54
C ALA A 26 5.41 14.11 28.03
N LEU A 27 4.74 15.15 28.56
CA LEU A 27 4.25 15.19 29.94
C LEU A 27 3.35 13.98 30.25
N LEU A 28 2.26 13.78 29.50
CA LEU A 28 1.37 12.62 29.68
C LEU A 28 2.09 11.30 29.42
N SER A 29 2.95 11.22 28.41
CA SER A 29 3.74 10.03 28.12
C SER A 29 4.71 9.67 29.25
N GLY A 30 5.21 10.66 30.01
CA GLY A 30 6.00 10.46 31.23
C GLY A 30 5.15 9.95 32.39
N ILE A 31 4.02 10.62 32.67
CA ILE A 31 3.08 10.24 33.73
C ILE A 31 2.57 8.81 33.51
N CYS A 32 2.12 8.45 32.30
CA CYS A 32 1.68 7.08 31.98
C CYS A 32 2.81 6.03 32.11
N LYS A 33 4.08 6.38 31.87
CA LYS A 33 5.22 5.47 32.12
C LYS A 33 5.47 5.27 33.62
N TRP A 34 5.33 6.33 34.43
CA TRP A 34 5.55 6.29 35.86
C TRP A 34 4.41 5.58 36.63
N LEU A 35 3.16 5.76 36.20
CA LEU A 35 2.00 4.99 36.69
C LEU A 35 2.09 3.50 36.33
N ARG A 36 2.57 3.17 35.12
CA ARG A 36 2.83 1.79 34.65
C ARG A 36 3.96 1.08 35.42
N LYS A 37 4.87 1.82 36.08
CA LYS A 37 6.01 1.27 36.83
C LYS A 37 5.56 0.83 38.23
N GLY A 38 5.67 -0.47 38.52
CA GLY A 38 5.34 -1.05 39.84
C GLY A 38 4.20 -2.07 39.75
N SER A 39 3.56 -2.36 40.88
CA SER A 39 2.34 -3.17 40.90
C SER A 39 1.10 -2.31 40.55
N PRO A 40 0.03 -2.88 39.97
CA PRO A 40 -1.18 -2.11 39.62
C PRO A 40 -1.77 -1.30 40.78
N HIS A 41 -1.72 -1.83 42.01
CA HIS A 41 -2.24 -1.16 43.20
C HIS A 41 -1.42 0.08 43.62
N GLN A 42 -0.11 0.13 43.31
CA GLN A 42 0.72 1.31 43.56
C GLN A 42 0.34 2.50 42.66
N ALA A 43 -0.28 2.26 41.50
CA ALA A 43 -0.66 3.31 40.57
C ALA A 43 -1.71 4.28 41.16
N ALA A 44 -2.53 3.82 42.13
CA ALA A 44 -3.49 4.67 42.83
C ALA A 44 -2.79 5.68 43.77
N ALA A 45 -1.85 5.20 44.60
CA ALA A 45 -1.03 6.06 45.47
C ALA A 45 -0.21 7.07 44.67
N LYS A 46 0.33 6.65 43.51
CA LYS A 46 1.03 7.54 42.58
C LYS A 46 0.15 8.62 41.96
N LEU A 47 -1.06 8.27 41.52
CA LEU A 47 -2.00 9.27 41.00
C LEU A 47 -2.38 10.30 42.08
N ASP A 48 -2.51 9.86 43.34
CA ASP A 48 -2.82 10.73 44.47
C ASP A 48 -1.62 11.60 44.90
N PHE A 49 -0.38 11.07 44.85
CA PHE A 49 0.85 11.83 45.04
C PHE A 49 0.98 12.95 43.99
N PHE A 50 0.82 12.63 42.71
CA PHE A 50 0.85 13.63 41.62
C PHE A 50 -0.26 14.68 41.80
N THR A 51 -1.47 14.25 42.14
CA THR A 51 -2.60 15.15 42.41
C THR A 51 -2.33 16.06 43.62
N THR A 52 -1.65 15.55 44.65
CA THR A 52 -1.29 16.30 45.85
C THR A 52 -0.16 17.28 45.58
N TYR A 53 0.84 16.90 44.77
CA TYR A 53 1.90 17.79 44.30
C TYR A 53 1.33 19.01 43.55
N LEU A 54 0.39 18.81 42.62
CA LEU A 54 -0.26 19.93 41.91
C LEU A 54 -1.06 20.84 42.86
N LYS A 55 -1.66 20.32 43.93
CA LYS A 55 -2.34 21.12 44.97
C LYS A 55 -1.35 21.91 45.84
N GLN A 56 -0.18 21.34 46.12
CA GLN A 56 0.89 21.95 46.93
C GLN A 56 1.70 23.01 46.16
N GLN A 57 1.75 22.92 44.83
CA GLN A 57 2.47 23.87 43.96
C GLN A 57 1.50 24.57 42.98
N PRO A 58 0.73 25.59 43.41
CA PRO A 58 -0.31 26.21 42.59
C PRO A 58 0.15 26.72 41.22
N ALA A 59 1.36 27.29 41.13
CA ALA A 59 1.91 27.77 39.85
C ALA A 59 2.15 26.62 38.85
N VAL A 60 2.65 25.47 39.33
CA VAL A 60 2.82 24.26 38.52
C VAL A 60 1.45 23.64 38.19
N GLY A 61 0.53 23.62 39.15
CA GLY A 61 -0.87 23.23 38.95
C GLY A 61 -1.56 23.99 37.83
N GLN A 62 -1.46 25.32 37.84
CA GLN A 62 -1.97 26.22 36.81
C GLN A 62 -1.30 26.00 35.45
N ALA A 63 0.03 25.94 35.41
CA ALA A 63 0.76 25.77 34.15
C ALA A 63 0.47 24.40 33.49
N VAL A 64 0.39 23.31 34.28
CA VAL A 64 -0.03 21.98 33.79
C VAL A 64 -1.49 22.00 33.32
N ALA A 65 -2.39 22.62 34.08
CA ALA A 65 -3.80 22.68 33.73
C ALA A 65 -4.02 23.45 32.41
N THR A 66 -3.44 24.63 32.26
CA THR A 66 -3.51 25.43 31.02
C THR A 66 -2.83 24.73 29.83
N LEU A 67 -1.68 24.07 30.04
CA LEU A 67 -0.99 23.29 28.99
C LEU A 67 -1.89 22.17 28.45
N LEU A 68 -2.41 21.30 29.33
CA LEU A 68 -3.26 20.18 28.93
C LEU A 68 -4.57 20.66 28.29
N CYS A 69 -5.17 21.72 28.84
CA CYS A 69 -6.39 22.34 28.30
C CYS A 69 -6.19 22.87 26.88
N ARG A 70 -5.17 23.72 26.65
CA ARG A 70 -4.88 24.32 25.34
C ARG A 70 -4.40 23.31 24.30
N TRP A 71 -3.79 22.21 24.72
CA TRP A 71 -3.44 21.10 23.83
C TRP A 71 -4.67 20.28 23.43
N LEU A 72 -5.59 19.98 24.35
CA LEU A 72 -6.88 19.35 24.04
C LEU A 72 -7.69 20.18 23.04
N CYS A 73 -7.75 21.51 23.19
CA CYS A 73 -8.42 22.41 22.26
C CYS A 73 -7.77 22.49 20.86
N LYS A 74 -6.57 21.93 20.67
CA LYS A 74 -5.88 21.87 19.37
C LYS A 74 -5.96 20.49 18.70
N MET A 75 -6.43 19.46 19.43
CA MET A 75 -6.53 18.10 18.92
C MET A 75 -7.91 17.81 18.34
N ARG A 76 -7.94 16.96 17.32
CA ARG A 76 -9.15 16.30 16.83
C ARG A 76 -9.56 15.22 17.82
N LEU A 77 -10.76 15.33 18.37
CA LEU A 77 -11.36 14.42 19.35
C LEU A 77 -12.37 13.49 18.68
N TYR A 78 -13.10 13.94 17.65
CA TYR A 78 -14.09 13.12 16.96
C TYR A 78 -13.55 11.76 16.44
N PRO A 79 -12.30 11.60 15.96
CA PRO A 79 -11.85 10.32 15.42
C PRO A 79 -11.82 9.20 16.46
N ILE A 80 -11.49 9.52 17.73
CA ILE A 80 -11.53 8.53 18.81
C ILE A 80 -12.96 8.30 19.33
N LEU A 81 -13.83 9.32 19.33
CA LEU A 81 -15.23 9.15 19.70
C LEU A 81 -15.98 8.24 18.69
N VAL A 82 -15.67 8.36 17.41
CA VAL A 82 -16.35 7.65 16.30
C VAL A 82 -15.73 6.27 15.99
N SER A 83 -14.44 6.04 16.28
CA SER A 83 -13.76 4.76 15.96
C SER A 83 -13.07 4.06 17.13
N GLY A 84 -13.08 4.65 18.34
CA GLY A 84 -12.47 4.06 19.52
C GLY A 84 -13.32 2.90 20.07
N GLY A 85 -12.80 1.68 19.93
CA GLY A 85 -13.45 0.46 20.42
C GLY A 85 -14.56 -0.10 19.53
N ILE A 86 -14.83 0.53 18.39
CA ILE A 86 -15.78 0.06 17.38
C ILE A 86 -15.03 -0.71 16.29
N LEU A 87 -15.63 -1.78 15.77
CA LEU A 87 -15.09 -2.55 14.64
C LEU A 87 -14.93 -1.67 13.37
N GLY A 88 -13.79 -1.79 12.68
CA GLY A 88 -13.50 -0.99 11.49
C GLY A 88 -14.25 -1.47 10.24
N ARG A 89 -14.85 -0.56 9.46
CA ARG A 89 -15.78 -0.86 8.35
C ARG A 89 -15.25 -1.82 7.27
N GLU A 90 -13.94 -1.95 7.10
CA GLU A 90 -13.31 -2.77 6.04
C GLU A 90 -13.41 -4.30 6.22
N GLY A 91 -14.12 -4.77 7.25
CA GLY A 91 -14.31 -6.19 7.54
C GLY A 91 -13.13 -6.85 8.26
N PHE A 92 -13.41 -7.94 9.00
CA PHE A 92 -12.43 -8.65 9.83
C PHE A 92 -11.14 -9.02 9.08
N GLY A 93 -11.25 -9.58 7.87
CA GLY A 93 -10.09 -10.06 7.11
C GLY A 93 -9.12 -8.94 6.69
N ARG A 94 -9.59 -7.69 6.58
CA ARG A 94 -8.73 -6.53 6.31
C ARG A 94 -8.18 -5.94 7.60
N GLU A 95 -8.99 -5.79 8.65
CA GLU A 95 -8.55 -5.31 9.98
C GLU A 95 -7.50 -6.25 10.61
N MET A 96 -7.65 -7.58 10.51
CA MET A 96 -6.66 -8.54 11.02
C MET A 96 -5.33 -8.45 10.25
N ARG A 97 -5.40 -8.36 8.91
CA ARG A 97 -4.24 -8.17 8.03
C ARG A 97 -3.55 -6.84 8.32
N HIS A 98 -4.32 -5.79 8.56
CA HIS A 98 -3.83 -4.47 8.95
C HIS A 98 -3.13 -4.52 10.31
N ARG A 99 -3.72 -5.11 11.37
CA ARG A 99 -3.06 -5.25 12.68
C ARG A 99 -1.79 -6.12 12.64
N LEU A 100 -1.75 -7.16 11.80
CA LEU A 100 -0.53 -7.94 11.59
C LEU A 100 0.55 -7.10 10.89
N TYR A 101 0.17 -6.36 9.85
CA TYR A 101 1.08 -5.45 9.16
C TYR A 101 1.57 -4.29 10.05
N GLU A 102 0.71 -3.71 10.91
CA GLU A 102 1.09 -2.68 11.90
C GLU A 102 2.12 -3.18 12.92
N LYS A 103 2.20 -4.49 13.20
CA LYS A 103 3.27 -5.06 14.05
C LYS A 103 4.60 -5.19 13.32
N ILE A 104 4.57 -5.55 12.04
CA ILE A 104 5.78 -5.74 11.22
C ILE A 104 6.33 -4.37 10.80
N ASN A 105 5.46 -3.46 10.37
CA ASN A 105 5.81 -2.15 9.83
C ASN A 105 4.77 -1.10 10.30
N PRO A 106 4.92 -0.51 11.50
CA PRO A 106 3.91 0.38 12.07
C PRO A 106 3.65 1.64 11.23
N ALA A 107 2.39 2.06 11.11
CA ALA A 107 2.05 3.36 10.55
C ALA A 107 2.62 4.52 11.38
N PHE A 108 2.84 5.65 10.71
CA PHE A 108 2.96 6.95 11.37
C PHE A 108 1.69 7.27 12.18
N LYS A 109 1.83 8.11 13.20
CA LYS A 109 0.76 8.48 14.14
C LYS A 109 0.77 9.99 14.35
N ASP A 110 -0.36 10.66 14.15
CA ASP A 110 -0.48 12.11 14.29
C ASP A 110 -0.69 12.50 15.75
N VAL A 111 0.18 13.37 16.29
CA VAL A 111 0.06 13.88 17.67
C VAL A 111 -1.05 14.93 17.83
N ASN A 112 -1.72 15.30 16.74
CA ASN A 112 -2.90 16.18 16.72
C ASN A 112 -4.23 15.40 16.61
N ASP A 113 -4.20 14.06 16.56
CA ASP A 113 -5.38 13.18 16.63
C ASP A 113 -5.38 12.43 17.97
N LEU A 114 -6.43 12.64 18.79
CA LEU A 114 -6.53 12.02 20.12
C LEU A 114 -6.53 10.48 20.05
N ARG A 115 -7.00 9.91 18.94
CA ARG A 115 -6.98 8.46 18.67
C ARG A 115 -5.55 7.91 18.61
N ASP A 116 -4.67 8.63 17.93
CA ASP A 116 -3.26 8.27 17.75
C ASP A 116 -2.46 8.58 19.02
N VAL A 117 -2.77 9.68 19.72
CA VAL A 117 -2.28 9.95 21.08
C VAL A 117 -2.61 8.78 22.03
N PHE A 118 -3.86 8.31 22.08
CA PHE A 118 -4.25 7.17 22.93
C PHE A 118 -3.49 5.89 22.54
N PHE A 119 -3.37 5.59 21.25
CA PHE A 119 -2.57 4.47 20.75
C PHE A 119 -1.09 4.56 21.16
N LEU A 120 -0.54 5.78 21.23
CA LEU A 120 0.84 6.07 21.66
C LEU A 120 1.03 6.17 23.18
N LEU A 121 -0.02 6.35 23.98
CA LEU A 121 0.05 6.34 25.45
C LEU A 121 -0.13 4.91 25.99
N PHE A 122 -1.19 4.22 25.55
CA PHE A 122 -1.62 2.90 26.04
C PHE A 122 -1.06 1.78 25.14
N ARG A 123 0.27 1.65 25.10
CA ARG A 123 1.00 0.74 24.19
C ARG A 123 1.03 -0.73 24.64
N GLN A 124 0.57 -1.06 25.85
CA GLN A 124 0.70 -2.39 26.42
C GLN A 124 -0.65 -2.95 26.84
N ARG A 125 -0.91 -4.23 26.52
CA ARG A 125 -2.12 -4.95 26.99
C ARG A 125 -2.26 -4.96 28.52
N LYS A 126 -1.13 -4.81 29.25
CA LYS A 126 -1.09 -4.66 30.72
C LYS A 126 -1.55 -3.28 31.22
N ASP A 127 -1.74 -2.28 30.35
CA ASP A 127 -2.16 -0.94 30.78
C ASP A 127 -3.54 -0.92 31.45
N MET A 128 -4.46 -1.77 30.97
CA MET A 128 -5.76 -1.95 31.61
C MET A 128 -5.65 -2.39 33.08
N GLN A 129 -4.59 -3.13 33.45
CA GLN A 129 -4.42 -3.65 34.81
C GLN A 129 -4.21 -2.50 35.81
N TRP A 130 -3.33 -1.53 35.50
CA TRP A 130 -3.11 -0.39 36.38
C TRP A 130 -4.24 0.65 36.26
N MET A 131 -4.83 0.85 35.08
CA MET A 131 -5.96 1.77 34.89
C MET A 131 -7.19 1.38 35.74
N ASN A 132 -7.50 0.08 35.80
CA ASN A 132 -8.66 -0.44 36.50
C ASN A 132 -8.37 -0.72 37.99
N ALA A 133 -7.10 -0.89 38.36
CA ALA A 133 -6.67 -0.89 39.76
C ALA A 133 -6.72 0.50 40.44
N ILE A 134 -6.97 1.59 39.69
CA ILE A 134 -7.19 2.94 40.25
C ILE A 134 -8.70 3.23 40.37
N PRO A 135 -9.23 3.32 41.61
CA PRO A 135 -10.61 3.73 41.87
C PRO A 135 -10.93 5.13 41.33
N ASP A 136 -12.17 5.31 40.85
CA ASP A 136 -12.63 6.56 40.22
C ASP A 136 -12.45 7.80 41.09
N LYS A 137 -12.46 7.67 42.43
CA LYS A 137 -12.22 8.80 43.35
C LYS A 137 -10.88 9.53 43.12
N TYR A 138 -9.81 8.82 42.75
CA TYR A 138 -8.51 9.43 42.52
C TYR A 138 -8.46 10.15 41.15
N TRP A 139 -9.05 9.54 40.13
CA TRP A 139 -9.24 10.20 38.82
C TRP A 139 -10.11 11.46 38.93
N LEU A 140 -11.19 11.42 39.72
CA LEU A 140 -12.03 12.58 39.99
C LEU A 140 -11.30 13.65 40.82
N SER A 141 -10.44 13.24 41.78
CA SER A 141 -9.56 14.15 42.54
C SER A 141 -8.60 14.91 41.61
N LEU A 142 -7.99 14.22 40.63
CA LEU A 142 -7.13 14.85 39.62
C LEU A 142 -7.93 15.77 38.69
N LEU A 143 -9.05 15.30 38.14
CA LEU A 143 -9.88 16.11 37.25
C LEU A 143 -10.40 17.37 37.95
N HIS A 144 -10.81 17.28 39.21
CA HIS A 144 -11.22 18.44 40.00
C HIS A 144 -10.05 19.37 40.34
N CYS A 145 -8.86 18.82 40.58
CA CYS A 145 -7.64 19.61 40.78
C CYS A 145 -7.31 20.45 39.54
N LEU A 146 -7.34 19.85 38.35
CA LEU A 146 -7.08 20.54 37.09
C LEU A 146 -8.18 21.58 36.78
N ASP A 147 -9.46 21.22 36.90
CA ASP A 147 -10.64 22.09 36.70
C ASP A 147 -10.66 23.33 37.62
N ARG A 148 -10.02 23.25 38.81
CA ARG A 148 -9.79 24.40 39.71
C ARG A 148 -8.66 25.33 39.24
N PHE A 149 -7.70 24.82 38.48
CA PHE A 149 -6.50 25.54 38.03
C PHE A 149 -6.58 26.06 36.58
N VAL A 150 -7.51 25.56 35.74
CA VAL A 150 -7.79 26.13 34.41
C VAL A 150 -8.50 27.49 34.56
N SER A 151 -8.13 28.48 33.75
CA SER A 151 -8.82 29.79 33.70
C SER A 151 -10.27 29.63 33.22
N GLU A 152 -11.17 30.56 33.57
CA GLU A 152 -12.57 30.48 33.10
C GLU A 152 -12.66 30.52 31.56
N GLN A 153 -11.81 31.31 30.90
CA GLN A 153 -11.72 31.39 29.45
C GLN A 153 -11.25 30.08 28.81
N ASP A 154 -10.14 29.51 29.28
CA ASP A 154 -9.61 28.23 28.79
C ASP A 154 -10.62 27.09 29.03
N ARG A 155 -11.31 27.11 30.19
CA ARG A 155 -12.33 26.13 30.57
C ARG A 155 -13.55 26.19 29.66
N ASN A 156 -14.04 27.38 29.34
CA ASN A 156 -15.19 27.55 28.43
C ASN A 156 -14.81 27.09 27.03
N TRP A 157 -13.64 27.48 26.50
CA TRP A 157 -13.11 26.98 25.23
C TRP A 157 -13.00 25.45 25.18
N LEU A 158 -12.57 24.80 26.27
CA LEU A 158 -12.51 23.33 26.34
C LEU A 158 -13.90 22.68 26.31
N TYR A 159 -14.89 23.26 27.01
CA TYR A 159 -16.26 22.77 26.94
C TYR A 159 -16.86 22.93 25.54
N ASP A 160 -16.65 24.08 24.91
CA ASP A 160 -17.15 24.35 23.55
C ASP A 160 -16.48 23.44 22.51
N HIS A 161 -15.17 23.19 22.61
CA HIS A 161 -14.45 22.27 21.72
C HIS A 161 -14.90 20.81 21.89
N ILE A 162 -15.02 20.32 23.14
CA ILE A 162 -15.54 18.98 23.43
C ILE A 162 -16.97 18.83 22.90
N ARG A 163 -17.80 19.87 23.04
CA ARG A 163 -19.18 19.90 22.55
C ARG A 163 -19.24 19.91 21.02
N HIS A 164 -18.42 20.71 20.34
CA HIS A 164 -18.31 20.75 18.89
C HIS A 164 -17.89 19.38 18.31
N GLU A 165 -16.76 18.84 18.77
CA GLU A 165 -16.24 17.54 18.31
C GLU A 165 -17.20 16.39 18.65
N GLY A 166 -17.88 16.46 19.80
CA GLY A 166 -18.87 15.48 20.22
C GLY A 166 -20.17 15.54 19.42
N PHE A 167 -20.67 16.73 19.09
CA PHE A 167 -21.81 16.93 18.19
C PHE A 167 -21.48 16.51 16.75
N PHE A 168 -20.26 16.78 16.28
CA PHE A 168 -19.79 16.27 15.00
C PHE A 168 -19.68 14.73 15.01
N ALA A 169 -19.17 14.13 16.10
CA ALA A 169 -19.15 12.68 16.27
C ALA A 169 -20.57 12.05 16.24
N ILE A 170 -21.53 12.63 16.97
CA ILE A 170 -22.95 12.21 16.95
C ILE A 170 -23.52 12.27 15.53
N LYS A 171 -23.30 13.39 14.81
CA LYS A 171 -23.74 13.56 13.42
C LYS A 171 -23.13 12.52 12.47
N MET A 172 -21.83 12.24 12.60
CA MET A 172 -21.15 11.26 11.75
C MET A 172 -21.60 9.82 12.06
N LEU A 173 -21.86 9.48 13.32
CA LEU A 173 -22.38 8.17 13.72
C LEU A 173 -23.80 7.93 13.16
N SER A 174 -24.70 8.91 13.23
CA SER A 174 -26.06 8.74 12.70
C SER A 174 -26.10 8.71 11.17
N ILE A 175 -25.25 9.49 10.49
CA ILE A 175 -25.04 9.38 9.03
C ILE A 175 -24.50 8.00 8.65
N TRP A 176 -23.58 7.43 9.44
CA TRP A 176 -23.08 6.08 9.17
C TRP A 176 -24.15 5.01 9.37
N ILE A 177 -24.97 5.11 10.42
CA ILE A 177 -26.08 4.17 10.67
C ILE A 177 -27.07 4.15 9.50
N ALA A 178 -27.55 5.32 9.03
CA ALA A 178 -28.41 5.41 7.85
C ALA A 178 -27.71 4.92 6.56
N ALA A 179 -26.39 5.10 6.44
CA ALA A 179 -25.62 4.63 5.29
C ALA A 179 -25.37 3.10 5.26
N GLU A 180 -25.80 2.34 6.29
CA GLU A 180 -25.80 0.87 6.23
C GLU A 180 -27.11 0.31 5.64
N ASP A 181 -28.21 1.08 5.50
CA ASP A 181 -29.43 0.63 4.80
C ASP A 181 -29.15 0.26 3.33
N LEU A 182 -28.17 0.93 2.73
CA LEU A 182 -27.72 0.72 1.35
C LEU A 182 -26.78 -0.50 1.19
N GLU A 183 -26.49 -1.25 2.26
CA GLU A 183 -25.65 -2.44 2.20
C GLU A 183 -26.42 -3.60 1.53
N PRO A 184 -26.00 -4.12 0.36
CA PRO A 184 -26.78 -5.08 -0.42
C PRO A 184 -27.11 -6.37 0.33
N GLU A 185 -26.23 -6.81 1.22
CA GLU A 185 -26.46 -7.99 2.06
C GLU A 185 -27.47 -7.75 3.20
N LEU A 186 -27.65 -6.51 3.67
CA LEU A 186 -28.74 -6.20 4.61
C LEU A 186 -30.07 -6.14 3.87
N ILE A 187 -30.12 -5.51 2.69
CA ILE A 187 -31.31 -5.49 1.81
C ILE A 187 -31.71 -6.93 1.43
N ARG A 188 -30.76 -7.84 1.21
CA ARG A 188 -31.01 -9.27 0.96
C ARG A 188 -31.69 -9.97 2.15
N LEU A 189 -31.44 -9.53 3.39
CA LEU A 189 -32.07 -10.07 4.59
C LEU A 189 -33.39 -9.36 4.92
N ASP A 190 -33.51 -8.07 4.66
CA ASP A 190 -34.77 -7.33 4.83
C ASP A 190 -34.99 -6.33 3.69
N PRO A 191 -35.79 -6.68 2.66
CA PRO A 191 -36.10 -5.77 1.56
C PRO A 191 -36.84 -4.50 2.00
N THR A 192 -37.44 -4.46 3.20
CA THR A 192 -38.08 -3.25 3.74
C THR A 192 -37.09 -2.14 4.10
N LEU A 193 -35.77 -2.38 3.99
CA LEU A 193 -34.75 -1.33 4.05
C LEU A 193 -34.77 -0.42 2.80
N LEU A 194 -35.48 -0.82 1.74
CA LEU A 194 -35.75 0.01 0.56
C LEU A 194 -36.99 0.90 0.71
N ASP A 195 -37.79 0.72 1.76
CA ASP A 195 -38.94 1.58 2.06
C ASP A 195 -38.45 2.95 2.57
N ALA A 196 -39.18 4.03 2.24
CA ALA A 196 -38.68 5.40 2.34
C ALA A 196 -38.35 5.89 3.76
N ASP A 197 -38.92 5.28 4.80
CA ASP A 197 -38.76 5.66 6.20
C ASP A 197 -38.17 4.49 7.04
N SER A 198 -36.93 4.09 6.72
CA SER A 198 -36.20 3.14 7.56
C SER A 198 -35.99 3.69 8.99
N PRO A 199 -35.94 2.84 10.04
CA PRO A 199 -35.57 3.28 11.39
C PRO A 199 -34.20 3.96 11.47
N PHE A 200 -33.24 3.62 10.61
CA PHE A 200 -31.90 4.21 10.60
C PHE A 200 -31.91 5.61 9.96
N VAL A 201 -32.64 5.83 8.86
CA VAL A 201 -32.84 7.14 8.23
C VAL A 201 -33.67 8.06 9.15
N ALA A 202 -34.74 7.55 9.74
CA ALA A 202 -35.56 8.29 10.69
C ALA A 202 -34.76 8.69 11.96
N LEU A 203 -33.92 7.80 12.48
CA LEU A 203 -32.95 8.12 13.54
C LEU A 203 -31.97 9.23 13.12
N GLN A 204 -31.45 9.19 11.89
CA GLN A 204 -30.52 10.21 11.39
C GLN A 204 -31.18 11.60 11.34
N LYS A 205 -32.43 11.66 10.87
CA LYS A 205 -33.27 12.86 10.82
C LYS A 205 -33.51 13.44 12.21
N GLU A 206 -33.93 12.63 13.18
CA GLU A 206 -34.14 13.08 14.57
C GLU A 206 -32.85 13.52 15.27
N VAL A 207 -31.73 12.82 15.05
CA VAL A 207 -30.42 13.29 15.52
C VAL A 207 -30.07 14.66 14.94
N GLY A 208 -30.43 14.92 13.67
CA GLY A 208 -30.31 16.24 13.05
C GLY A 208 -31.14 17.32 13.75
N LEU A 209 -32.40 17.04 14.06
CA LEU A 209 -33.30 17.97 14.76
C LEU A 209 -32.81 18.25 16.19
N TRP A 210 -32.43 17.21 16.94
CA TRP A 210 -31.84 17.33 18.27
C TRP A 210 -30.56 18.18 18.23
N LEU A 211 -29.64 17.91 17.30
CA LEU A 211 -28.41 18.70 17.16
C LEU A 211 -28.69 20.17 16.87
N ASN A 212 -29.67 20.48 16.02
CA ASN A 212 -30.06 21.86 15.70
C ASN A 212 -30.63 22.57 16.93
N ALA A 213 -31.59 21.95 17.64
CA ALA A 213 -32.17 22.52 18.86
C ALA A 213 -31.09 22.75 19.95
N ARG A 214 -30.14 21.81 20.11
CA ARG A 214 -29.03 21.97 21.06
C ARG A 214 -28.08 23.10 20.65
N HIS A 215 -27.81 23.35 19.37
CA HIS A 215 -27.04 24.53 18.92
C HIS A 215 -27.80 25.83 19.20
N GLN A 216 -29.10 25.87 18.95
CA GLN A 216 -29.96 27.04 19.21
C GLN A 216 -30.33 27.21 20.70
N HIS A 217 -29.83 26.34 21.59
CA HIS A 217 -30.14 26.31 23.02
C HIS A 217 -31.65 26.18 23.36
N GLN A 218 -32.44 25.64 22.44
CA GLN A 218 -33.88 25.44 22.58
C GLN A 218 -34.22 24.14 23.33
N TYR A 219 -35.46 24.05 23.82
CA TYR A 219 -36.07 22.79 24.22
C TYR A 219 -36.41 21.95 22.98
N TYR A 220 -36.25 20.64 23.09
CA TYR A 220 -36.65 19.65 22.09
C TYR A 220 -37.03 18.37 22.85
N ASP A 221 -38.18 17.81 22.50
CA ASP A 221 -38.67 16.54 23.05
C ASP A 221 -37.94 15.39 22.37
N ASP A 222 -37.08 14.68 23.13
CA ASP A 222 -36.32 13.54 22.63
C ASP A 222 -37.08 12.20 22.71
N SER A 223 -38.37 12.20 23.06
CA SER A 223 -39.20 10.99 23.08
C SER A 223 -39.19 10.24 21.73
N HIS A 224 -39.38 10.94 20.61
CA HIS A 224 -39.35 10.30 19.28
C HIS A 224 -37.96 9.75 18.94
N LEU A 225 -36.90 10.48 19.32
CA LEU A 225 -35.50 10.09 19.13
C LEU A 225 -35.13 8.81 19.91
N HIS A 226 -35.65 8.64 21.14
CA HIS A 226 -35.49 7.40 21.91
C HIS A 226 -36.26 6.21 21.31
N VAL A 227 -37.44 6.45 20.72
CA VAL A 227 -38.17 5.42 19.96
C VAL A 227 -37.37 4.99 18.72
N MET A 228 -36.84 5.93 17.93
CA MET A 228 -36.01 5.63 16.76
C MET A 228 -34.72 4.87 17.12
N LEU A 229 -34.05 5.22 18.23
CA LEU A 229 -32.91 4.45 18.76
C LEU A 229 -33.30 3.01 19.14
N THR A 230 -34.50 2.81 19.67
CA THR A 230 -35.01 1.49 20.07
C THR A 230 -35.36 0.64 18.85
N GLN A 231 -36.15 1.17 17.92
CA GLN A 231 -36.50 0.49 16.67
C GLN A 231 -35.26 0.17 15.82
N SER A 232 -34.23 1.02 15.85
CA SER A 232 -32.92 0.73 15.23
C SER A 232 -32.24 -0.49 15.83
N ARG A 233 -32.19 -0.61 17.17
CA ARG A 233 -31.64 -1.81 17.84
C ARG A 233 -32.47 -3.06 17.53
N GLU A 234 -33.80 -2.95 17.50
CA GLU A 234 -34.70 -4.05 17.15
C GLU A 234 -34.55 -4.50 15.70
N LEU A 235 -34.33 -3.57 14.76
CA LEU A 235 -34.01 -3.87 13.37
C LEU A 235 -32.71 -4.67 13.25
N VAL A 236 -31.63 -4.26 13.94
CA VAL A 236 -30.38 -5.05 13.97
C VAL A 236 -30.61 -6.45 14.55
N GLY A 237 -31.40 -6.57 15.63
CA GLY A 237 -31.76 -7.85 16.22
C GLY A 237 -32.61 -8.75 15.31
N ARG A 238 -33.47 -8.17 14.47
CA ARG A 238 -34.20 -8.89 13.40
C ARG A 238 -33.27 -9.34 12.29
N LEU A 239 -32.40 -8.47 11.80
CA LEU A 239 -31.41 -8.77 10.76
C LEU A 239 -30.43 -9.88 11.20
N GLN A 240 -29.98 -9.87 12.47
CA GLN A 240 -29.18 -10.94 13.04
C GLN A 240 -29.90 -12.30 12.97
N LYS A 241 -31.14 -12.39 13.48
CA LYS A 241 -31.95 -13.62 13.44
C LYS A 241 -32.23 -14.10 12.01
N LYS A 242 -32.55 -13.19 11.08
CA LYS A 242 -32.68 -13.53 9.66
C LYS A 242 -31.36 -14.02 9.05
N GLY A 243 -30.23 -13.46 9.47
CA GLY A 243 -28.89 -13.90 9.08
C GLY A 243 -28.50 -15.29 9.60
N GLU A 244 -29.16 -15.80 10.62
CA GLU A 244 -28.99 -17.19 11.09
C GLU A 244 -29.78 -18.16 10.19
N THR A 245 -31.02 -17.82 9.82
CA THR A 245 -31.92 -18.71 9.04
C THR A 245 -31.69 -18.66 7.52
N ALA A 246 -31.49 -17.46 6.95
CA ALA A 246 -31.29 -17.24 5.51
C ALA A 246 -29.80 -17.21 5.07
N GLY A 247 -28.89 -17.48 5.99
CA GLY A 247 -27.45 -17.57 5.73
C GLY A 247 -26.75 -16.22 5.55
N SER A 248 -26.07 -15.78 6.61
CA SER A 248 -25.16 -14.62 6.61
C SER A 248 -23.71 -15.00 6.29
N SER A 249 -22.97 -14.06 5.68
CA SER A 249 -21.51 -14.10 5.55
C SER A 249 -20.82 -13.53 6.80
N MET A 250 -19.50 -13.78 6.97
CA MET A 250 -18.76 -13.15 8.07
C MET A 250 -18.75 -11.61 7.97
N GLY A 251 -18.83 -11.06 6.76
CA GLY A 251 -18.96 -9.62 6.53
C GLY A 251 -20.22 -9.05 7.18
N VAL A 252 -21.36 -9.71 6.98
CA VAL A 252 -22.66 -9.30 7.55
C VAL A 252 -22.68 -9.41 9.07
N ALA A 253 -22.23 -10.53 9.64
CA ALA A 253 -22.18 -10.71 11.09
C ALA A 253 -21.30 -9.64 11.77
N TYR A 254 -20.14 -9.34 11.17
CA TYR A 254 -19.22 -8.30 11.61
C TYR A 254 -19.80 -6.89 11.43
N LEU A 255 -20.57 -6.64 10.37
CA LEU A 255 -21.23 -5.36 10.11
C LEU A 255 -22.39 -5.09 11.07
N LEU A 256 -23.21 -6.10 11.39
CA LEU A 256 -24.29 -6.00 12.36
C LEU A 256 -23.76 -5.78 13.79
N GLU A 257 -22.69 -6.47 14.19
CA GLU A 257 -21.97 -6.23 15.45
C GLU A 257 -21.39 -4.80 15.51
N ARG A 258 -20.79 -4.33 14.41
CA ARG A 258 -20.36 -2.93 14.27
C ARG A 258 -21.54 -1.96 14.41
N LEU A 259 -22.71 -2.28 13.86
CA LEU A 259 -23.90 -1.42 13.91
C LEU A 259 -24.44 -1.29 15.35
N CYS A 260 -24.51 -2.40 16.10
CA CYS A 260 -24.77 -2.37 17.55
C CYS A 260 -23.80 -1.43 18.30
N GLN A 261 -22.49 -1.61 18.11
CA GLN A 261 -21.47 -0.78 18.75
C GLN A 261 -21.56 0.71 18.34
N THR A 262 -22.03 0.99 17.13
CA THR A 262 -22.23 2.35 16.60
C THR A 262 -23.48 3.01 17.22
N LEU A 263 -24.59 2.27 17.35
CA LEU A 263 -25.81 2.72 18.04
C LEU A 263 -25.57 2.98 19.53
N ASP A 264 -24.85 2.09 20.21
CA ASP A 264 -24.54 2.24 21.63
C ASP A 264 -23.55 3.41 21.88
N ARG A 265 -22.59 3.65 20.97
CA ARG A 265 -21.75 4.84 21.01
C ARG A 265 -22.56 6.12 20.77
N LEU A 266 -23.48 6.12 19.81
CA LEU A 266 -24.35 7.27 19.50
C LEU A 266 -25.17 7.67 20.75
N ALA A 267 -25.92 6.73 21.33
CA ALA A 267 -26.72 6.97 22.53
C ALA A 267 -25.85 7.47 23.71
N MET A 268 -24.69 6.84 23.94
CA MET A 268 -23.75 7.22 25.00
C MET A 268 -23.19 8.65 24.86
N LEU A 269 -22.95 9.12 23.63
CA LEU A 269 -22.50 10.49 23.38
C LEU A 269 -23.64 11.50 23.51
N MET A 270 -24.87 11.13 23.13
CA MET A 270 -26.06 11.95 23.34
C MET A 270 -26.35 12.10 24.84
N ASP A 271 -26.30 11.02 25.62
CA ASP A 271 -26.37 11.03 27.08
C ASP A 271 -25.27 11.87 27.75
N LEU A 272 -24.07 11.92 27.15
CA LEU A 272 -22.98 12.75 27.65
C LEU A 272 -23.28 14.26 27.47
N LEU A 273 -23.89 14.62 26.34
CA LEU A 273 -23.99 16.01 25.85
C LEU A 273 -25.41 16.61 25.93
N ALA A 274 -26.41 15.86 26.40
CA ALA A 274 -27.77 16.35 26.64
C ALA A 274 -27.83 17.45 27.73
N ALA A 275 -26.92 17.43 28.70
CA ALA A 275 -26.84 18.42 29.77
C ALA A 275 -25.92 19.60 29.41
N LYS A 276 -26.31 20.84 29.77
CA LYS A 276 -25.51 22.07 29.53
C LYS A 276 -24.12 22.06 30.18
N ARG A 277 -23.89 21.21 31.19
CA ARG A 277 -22.57 20.92 31.76
C ARG A 277 -22.37 19.40 31.78
N VAL A 278 -21.28 18.94 31.16
CA VAL A 278 -20.95 17.52 31.06
C VAL A 278 -20.50 16.98 32.42
N ALA A 279 -21.13 15.91 32.90
CA ALA A 279 -20.80 15.34 34.20
C ALA A 279 -19.42 14.66 34.19
N ARG A 280 -18.48 15.13 35.03
CA ARG A 280 -17.08 14.63 35.12
C ARG A 280 -16.96 13.10 35.23
N LEU A 281 -17.89 12.44 35.92
CA LEU A 281 -17.95 10.97 36.01
C LEU A 281 -18.33 10.29 34.67
N ARG A 282 -19.23 10.88 33.87
CA ARG A 282 -19.58 10.36 32.54
C ARG A 282 -18.37 10.49 31.59
N VAL A 283 -17.67 11.62 31.62
CA VAL A 283 -16.41 11.82 30.87
C VAL A 283 -15.39 10.74 31.25
N LEU A 284 -15.10 10.58 32.55
CA LEU A 284 -14.12 9.61 33.04
C LEU A 284 -14.41 8.17 32.58
N LYS A 285 -15.67 7.73 32.63
CA LYS A 285 -16.07 6.38 32.18
C LYS A 285 -15.82 6.19 30.68
N ILE A 286 -16.12 7.19 29.86
CA ILE A 286 -15.85 7.14 28.41
C ILE A 286 -14.34 7.20 28.13
N THR A 287 -13.59 8.05 28.84
CA THR A 287 -12.12 8.10 28.75
C THR A 287 -11.45 6.77 29.10
N LYS A 288 -11.89 6.10 30.18
CA LYS A 288 -11.41 4.75 30.54
C LYS A 288 -11.69 3.74 29.42
N MET A 289 -12.94 3.64 28.97
CA MET A 289 -13.36 2.75 27.88
C MET A 289 -12.56 2.95 26.58
N LEU A 290 -12.31 4.20 26.18
CA LEU A 290 -11.52 4.53 24.99
C LEU A 290 -10.02 4.18 25.17
N ALA A 291 -9.49 4.29 26.38
CA ALA A 291 -8.12 3.89 26.71
C ALA A 291 -7.95 2.36 26.77
N GLU A 292 -8.94 1.63 27.29
CA GLU A 292 -8.99 0.15 27.24
C GLU A 292 -9.07 -0.34 25.79
N ALA A 293 -9.92 0.28 24.96
CA ALA A 293 -9.98 -0.01 23.53
C ALA A 293 -8.65 0.26 22.81
N ALA A 294 -7.95 1.35 23.16
CA ALA A 294 -6.63 1.65 22.61
C ALA A 294 -5.57 0.60 23.03
N ALA A 295 -5.55 0.20 24.31
CA ALA A 295 -4.67 -0.86 24.80
C ALA A 295 -4.93 -2.21 24.10
N ASN A 296 -6.20 -2.57 23.89
CA ASN A 296 -6.60 -3.79 23.21
C ASN A 296 -6.33 -3.77 21.69
N LYS A 297 -6.22 -2.60 21.04
CA LYS A 297 -5.91 -2.49 19.61
C LYS A 297 -4.52 -3.04 19.25
N HIS A 298 -3.57 -3.05 20.19
CA HIS A 298 -2.25 -3.70 20.04
C HIS A 298 -2.31 -5.24 20.06
N SER A 299 -3.44 -5.83 20.48
CA SER A 299 -3.65 -7.26 20.54
C SER A 299 -4.29 -7.81 19.26
N ILE A 300 -3.69 -8.88 18.74
CA ILE A 300 -4.27 -9.73 17.68
C ILE A 300 -5.05 -10.88 18.30
N SER A 301 -4.65 -11.38 19.48
CA SER A 301 -5.31 -12.51 20.15
C SER A 301 -6.72 -12.15 20.62
N ASP A 302 -6.94 -10.93 21.10
CA ASP A 302 -8.27 -10.52 21.58
C ASP A 302 -9.23 -10.26 20.42
N LEU A 303 -8.75 -9.68 19.31
CA LEU A 303 -9.49 -9.64 18.04
C LEU A 303 -9.81 -11.07 17.57
N TRP A 304 -8.83 -11.98 17.56
CA TRP A 304 -9.03 -13.35 17.12
C TRP A 304 -10.01 -14.11 18.03
N LYS A 305 -10.06 -13.84 19.34
CA LYS A 305 -11.07 -14.40 20.26
C LYS A 305 -12.48 -13.85 20.01
N GLN A 306 -12.64 -12.54 19.86
CA GLN A 306 -13.92 -11.95 19.44
C GLN A 306 -14.38 -12.51 18.10
N SER A 307 -13.43 -12.71 17.17
CA SER A 307 -13.72 -13.17 15.83
C SER A 307 -13.83 -14.67 15.66
N ILE A 308 -13.30 -15.55 16.53
CA ILE A 308 -13.61 -17.00 16.52
C ILE A 308 -15.12 -17.24 16.59
N LYS A 309 -15.83 -16.42 17.39
CA LYS A 309 -17.30 -16.43 17.47
C LYS A 309 -18.01 -16.03 16.16
N MET A 310 -17.27 -15.48 15.19
CA MET A 310 -17.75 -15.03 13.87
C MET A 310 -17.05 -15.72 12.67
N LEU A 311 -15.96 -16.47 12.88
CA LEU A 311 -14.97 -16.84 11.83
C LEU A 311 -15.43 -17.97 10.90
N SER A 312 -16.69 -18.37 10.97
CA SER A 312 -17.22 -19.50 10.20
C SER A 312 -17.23 -19.26 8.67
N ARG A 313 -17.18 -18.01 8.17
CA ARG A 313 -17.58 -17.69 6.77
C ARG A 313 -16.81 -16.55 6.03
N SER A 314 -15.51 -16.76 5.76
CA SER A 314 -14.73 -16.33 4.56
C SER A 314 -14.41 -14.83 4.24
N ILE A 315 -13.66 -14.60 3.14
CA ILE A 315 -12.66 -13.51 2.85
C ILE A 315 -12.43 -13.33 1.31
N THR A 316 -11.82 -12.30 0.65
CA THR A 316 -11.72 -10.80 0.71
C THR A 316 -10.82 -10.27 -0.47
N GLN A 317 -11.28 -9.34 -1.34
CA GLN A 317 -10.52 -8.72 -2.47
C GLN A 317 -10.42 -7.14 -2.36
N GLN A 318 -9.36 -6.40 -2.77
CA GLN A 318 -8.77 -6.01 -4.11
C GLN A 318 -9.54 -4.84 -4.81
N THR A 319 -8.99 -3.85 -5.56
CA THR A 319 -7.60 -3.46 -6.01
C THR A 319 -7.51 -1.90 -6.17
N SER A 320 -6.38 -1.29 -6.63
CA SER A 320 -6.21 0.17 -6.93
C SER A 320 -4.93 0.46 -7.76
N ASP A 321 -4.86 1.59 -8.50
CA ASP A 321 -3.89 1.89 -9.60
C ASP A 321 -2.78 2.94 -9.35
N HIS A 322 -1.81 2.99 -10.28
CA HIS A 322 -1.04 4.16 -10.84
C HIS A 322 0.50 3.96 -10.95
N GLY A 323 1.11 4.59 -11.97
CA GLY A 323 2.57 4.61 -12.24
C GLY A 323 2.92 5.50 -13.45
N GLU A 324 4.15 6.06 -13.49
CA GLU A 324 4.57 7.13 -14.42
C GLU A 324 6.09 7.10 -14.73
N HIS A 325 6.57 7.91 -15.70
CA HIS A 325 7.99 8.24 -16.01
C HIS A 325 8.93 7.24 -16.74
N TYR A 326 8.69 6.93 -18.03
CA TYR A 326 9.78 6.51 -18.98
C TYR A 326 9.49 6.89 -20.46
N ILE A 327 10.04 8.01 -20.98
CA ILE A 327 10.18 8.32 -22.44
C ILE A 327 11.41 9.21 -22.65
N THR A 328 12.29 8.88 -23.61
CA THR A 328 13.46 9.69 -24.03
C THR A 328 13.16 10.51 -25.30
N ARG A 329 13.65 11.75 -25.37
CA ARG A 329 13.47 12.69 -26.49
C ARG A 329 14.77 13.10 -27.20
N ASP A 330 15.94 12.99 -26.57
CA ASP A 330 17.15 13.66 -27.04
C ASP A 330 18.32 12.76 -27.48
N LYS A 331 19.27 13.32 -28.25
CA LYS A 331 20.46 12.59 -28.76
C LYS A 331 21.34 12.01 -27.65
N LYS A 332 21.55 12.77 -26.57
CA LYS A 332 22.35 12.32 -25.42
C LYS A 332 21.67 11.17 -24.67
N GLU A 333 20.34 11.26 -24.53
CA GLU A 333 19.54 10.23 -23.87
C GLU A 333 19.56 8.92 -24.65
N TYR A 334 19.52 8.96 -25.99
CA TYR A 334 19.62 7.77 -26.84
C TYR A 334 20.94 7.00 -26.62
N PHE A 335 22.09 7.69 -26.60
CA PHE A 335 23.36 7.01 -26.30
C PHE A 335 23.43 6.55 -24.85
N SER A 336 22.93 7.33 -23.89
CA SER A 336 22.81 6.91 -22.49
C SER A 336 21.95 5.64 -22.33
N MET A 337 20.89 5.52 -23.12
CA MET A 337 20.01 4.36 -23.18
C MET A 337 20.69 3.14 -23.80
N PHE A 338 21.46 3.33 -24.87
CA PHE A 338 22.28 2.27 -25.47
C PHE A 338 23.33 1.73 -24.50
N PHE A 339 24.09 2.61 -23.81
CA PHE A 339 25.07 2.19 -22.81
C PHE A 339 24.43 1.56 -21.56
N SER A 340 23.27 2.06 -21.13
CA SER A 340 22.46 1.44 -20.06
C SER A 340 21.96 0.05 -20.46
N ALA A 341 21.56 -0.16 -21.71
CA ALA A 341 21.17 -1.47 -22.23
C ALA A 341 22.36 -2.43 -22.44
N ALA A 342 23.52 -1.89 -22.85
CA ALA A 342 24.77 -2.64 -22.95
C ALA A 342 25.16 -3.27 -21.60
N GLY A 343 25.13 -2.50 -20.51
CA GLY A 343 25.38 -3.02 -19.15
C GLY A 343 24.40 -4.12 -18.74
N GLY A 344 23.12 -3.99 -19.12
CA GLY A 344 22.12 -5.06 -18.97
C GLY A 344 22.48 -6.32 -19.79
N GLY A 345 22.97 -6.16 -21.01
CA GLY A 345 23.42 -7.25 -21.89
C GLY A 345 24.55 -8.09 -21.30
N VAL A 346 25.51 -7.46 -20.60
CA VAL A 346 26.58 -8.17 -19.87
C VAL A 346 25.98 -9.09 -18.79
N LEU A 347 25.10 -8.56 -17.95
CA LEU A 347 24.47 -9.34 -16.87
C LEU A 347 23.58 -10.45 -17.40
N ILE A 348 22.85 -10.22 -18.50
CA ILE A 348 22.04 -11.24 -19.17
C ILE A 348 22.89 -12.41 -19.68
N ALA A 349 24.08 -12.15 -20.24
CA ALA A 349 25.00 -13.21 -20.65
C ALA A 349 25.47 -14.05 -19.45
N LEU A 350 25.81 -13.41 -18.33
CA LEU A 350 26.19 -14.10 -17.09
C LEU A 350 25.03 -14.90 -16.47
N MET A 351 23.81 -14.38 -16.50
CA MET A 351 22.60 -15.09 -16.06
C MET A 351 22.32 -16.33 -16.92
N ALA A 352 22.58 -16.26 -18.23
CA ALA A 352 22.49 -17.41 -19.14
C ALA A 352 23.59 -18.45 -18.89
N LEU A 353 24.83 -18.03 -18.59
CA LEU A 353 25.89 -18.96 -18.15
C LEU A 353 25.49 -19.69 -16.86
N PHE A 354 24.96 -18.94 -15.87
CA PHE A 354 24.53 -19.53 -14.61
C PHE A 354 23.30 -20.44 -14.78
N LYS A 355 22.42 -20.19 -15.77
CA LYS A 355 21.36 -21.13 -16.17
C LYS A 355 21.95 -22.46 -16.64
N ILE A 356 22.94 -22.43 -17.55
CA ILE A 356 23.60 -23.65 -18.05
C ILE A 356 24.19 -24.44 -16.87
N TYR A 357 24.94 -23.76 -15.99
CA TYR A 357 25.52 -24.36 -14.78
C TYR A 357 24.49 -24.98 -13.83
N LEU A 358 23.41 -24.26 -13.47
CA LEU A 358 22.29 -24.82 -12.69
C LEU A 358 21.69 -26.05 -13.37
N GLY A 359 21.65 -26.03 -14.70
CA GLY A 359 21.10 -27.12 -15.51
C GLY A 359 21.91 -28.41 -15.51
N HIS A 360 23.17 -28.40 -15.04
CA HIS A 360 24.03 -29.57 -14.81
C HIS A 360 24.01 -30.08 -13.35
N ILE A 361 23.42 -29.32 -12.42
CA ILE A 361 23.45 -29.61 -10.96
C ILE A 361 22.08 -30.03 -10.43
N ILE A 362 21.00 -29.59 -11.07
CA ILE A 362 19.62 -29.84 -10.62
C ILE A 362 18.89 -30.67 -11.67
N ASP A 363 18.81 -31.98 -11.45
CA ASP A 363 18.08 -32.92 -12.30
C ASP A 363 16.55 -32.76 -12.17
N ASP A 364 16.07 -32.40 -10.98
CA ASP A 364 14.64 -32.21 -10.73
C ASP A 364 14.10 -30.96 -11.46
N LYS A 365 13.11 -31.18 -12.32
CA LYS A 365 12.51 -30.14 -13.18
C LYS A 365 11.86 -29.00 -12.40
N VAL A 366 11.29 -29.28 -11.22
CA VAL A 366 10.60 -28.28 -10.39
C VAL A 366 11.63 -27.37 -9.71
N TRP A 367 12.62 -27.96 -9.03
CA TRP A 367 13.70 -27.22 -8.39
C TRP A 367 14.57 -26.47 -9.39
N LYS A 368 14.81 -27.04 -10.59
CA LYS A 368 15.51 -26.36 -11.68
C LYS A 368 14.77 -25.11 -12.13
N GLY A 369 13.46 -25.20 -12.42
CA GLY A 369 12.64 -24.04 -12.80
C GLY A 369 12.50 -22.99 -11.70
N VAL A 370 12.48 -23.40 -10.42
CA VAL A 370 12.54 -22.49 -9.26
C VAL A 370 13.90 -21.77 -9.20
N ALA A 371 15.01 -22.49 -9.35
CA ALA A 371 16.36 -21.91 -9.32
C ALA A 371 16.62 -20.99 -10.52
N GLU A 372 16.17 -21.37 -11.72
CA GLU A 372 16.17 -20.49 -12.90
C GLU A 372 15.33 -19.23 -12.67
N GLY A 373 14.11 -19.37 -12.11
CA GLY A 373 13.25 -18.25 -11.79
C GLY A 373 13.87 -17.27 -10.78
N LEU A 374 14.59 -17.80 -9.77
CA LEU A 374 15.35 -16.99 -8.81
C LEU A 374 16.56 -16.31 -9.46
N ASN A 375 17.34 -17.01 -10.29
CA ASN A 375 18.43 -16.43 -11.09
C ASN A 375 17.93 -15.25 -11.95
N TYR A 376 16.86 -15.46 -12.73
CA TYR A 376 16.27 -14.42 -13.55
C TYR A 376 15.72 -13.27 -12.71
N GLY A 377 14.98 -13.56 -11.63
CA GLY A 377 14.34 -12.55 -10.79
C GLY A 377 15.34 -11.66 -10.04
N ILE A 378 16.39 -12.26 -9.48
CA ILE A 378 17.49 -11.54 -8.82
C ILE A 378 18.30 -10.75 -9.85
N GLY A 379 18.63 -11.37 -11.00
CA GLY A 379 19.40 -10.70 -12.05
C GLY A 379 18.68 -9.49 -12.66
N PHE A 380 17.38 -9.59 -12.96
CA PHE A 380 16.59 -8.43 -13.40
C PHE A 380 16.45 -7.35 -12.32
N ALA A 381 16.39 -7.73 -11.03
CA ALA A 381 16.43 -6.75 -9.95
C ALA A 381 17.80 -6.04 -9.88
N ILE A 382 18.92 -6.75 -10.06
CA ILE A 382 20.27 -6.17 -10.09
C ILE A 382 20.45 -5.23 -11.30
N ILE A 383 20.02 -5.65 -12.49
CA ILE A 383 20.03 -4.82 -13.71
C ILE A 383 19.29 -3.49 -13.44
N PHE A 384 18.10 -3.56 -12.83
CA PHE A 384 17.33 -2.37 -12.46
C PHE A 384 18.02 -1.52 -11.38
N MET A 385 18.53 -2.13 -10.30
CA MET A 385 19.21 -1.42 -9.20
C MET A 385 20.50 -0.72 -9.64
N LEU A 386 21.15 -1.20 -10.71
CA LEU A 386 22.32 -0.57 -11.35
C LEU A 386 21.93 0.46 -12.44
N HIS A 387 20.65 0.78 -12.59
CA HIS A 387 20.11 1.67 -13.63
C HIS A 387 20.45 1.23 -15.08
N PHE A 388 20.61 -0.08 -15.29
CA PHE A 388 20.71 -0.69 -16.61
C PHE A 388 19.33 -0.98 -17.22
N THR A 389 19.25 -0.96 -18.55
CA THR A 389 17.99 -1.03 -19.29
C THR A 389 17.73 -2.44 -19.84
N VAL A 390 16.47 -2.90 -19.76
CA VAL A 390 15.97 -4.10 -20.44
C VAL A 390 14.91 -3.70 -21.45
N ALA A 391 15.19 -3.95 -22.73
CA ALA A 391 14.49 -3.41 -23.90
C ALA A 391 13.01 -3.83 -24.10
N THR A 392 12.42 -4.58 -23.17
CA THR A 392 11.08 -5.16 -23.35
C THR A 392 10.09 -4.74 -22.26
N LYS A 393 10.50 -3.96 -21.25
CA LYS A 393 9.61 -3.50 -20.16
C LYS A 393 8.98 -2.12 -20.39
N GLN A 394 9.68 -1.24 -21.09
CA GLN A 394 9.21 0.10 -21.40
C GLN A 394 8.02 0.21 -22.38
N PRO A 395 7.67 -0.78 -23.24
CA PRO A 395 6.48 -0.68 -24.08
C PRO A 395 5.21 -0.62 -23.23
N ALA A 396 5.12 -1.48 -22.20
CA ALA A 396 4.02 -1.50 -21.25
C ALA A 396 3.83 -0.14 -20.55
N MET A 397 4.92 0.43 -20.00
CA MET A 397 4.87 1.75 -19.35
C MET A 397 4.43 2.87 -20.31
N THR A 398 4.77 2.78 -21.60
CA THR A 398 4.37 3.81 -22.57
C THR A 398 2.96 3.62 -23.12
N ALA A 399 2.44 2.38 -23.13
CA ALA A 399 1.04 2.11 -23.48
C ALA A 399 0.06 2.82 -22.53
N SER A 400 0.35 2.87 -21.23
CA SER A 400 -0.45 3.61 -20.25
C SER A 400 -0.46 5.12 -20.53
N ARG A 401 0.68 5.70 -20.92
CA ARG A 401 0.82 7.10 -21.35
C ARG A 401 0.12 7.38 -22.68
N PHE A 402 0.07 6.40 -23.58
CA PHE A 402 -0.65 6.49 -24.85
C PHE A 402 -2.17 6.56 -24.61
N ALA A 403 -2.72 5.70 -23.73
CA ALA A 403 -4.14 5.75 -23.36
C ALA A 403 -4.53 7.09 -22.70
N GLU A 404 -3.68 7.64 -21.84
CA GLU A 404 -3.88 8.99 -21.28
C GLU A 404 -3.80 10.11 -22.33
N ALA A 405 -2.94 9.95 -23.34
CA ALA A 405 -2.88 10.88 -24.46
C ALA A 405 -4.11 10.80 -25.38
N VAL A 406 -4.84 9.67 -25.39
CA VAL A 406 -6.18 9.57 -26.00
C VAL A 406 -7.20 10.32 -25.14
N GLU A 407 -7.28 10.02 -23.84
CA GLU A 407 -8.23 10.63 -22.89
C GLU A 407 -8.19 12.16 -22.88
N ARG A 408 -6.98 12.75 -22.87
CA ARG A 408 -6.80 14.20 -22.69
C ARG A 408 -6.99 15.04 -23.97
N ASN A 409 -7.31 14.48 -25.14
CA ASN A 409 -7.37 15.25 -26.39
C ASN A 409 -8.59 14.86 -27.26
N SER A 410 -9.42 15.84 -27.64
CA SER A 410 -10.56 15.66 -28.55
C SER A 410 -10.13 15.11 -29.92
N GLN A 411 -10.91 14.16 -30.46
CA GLN A 411 -10.61 13.41 -31.68
C GLN A 411 -10.20 14.27 -32.89
N GLY A 412 -9.26 13.76 -33.70
CA GLY A 412 -8.88 14.37 -34.98
C GLY A 412 -7.46 14.05 -35.45
N ARG A 413 -7.10 14.52 -36.66
CA ARG A 413 -5.79 14.26 -37.28
C ARG A 413 -4.60 14.73 -36.43
N ALA A 414 -4.75 15.83 -35.69
CA ALA A 414 -3.71 16.35 -34.80
C ALA A 414 -3.39 15.37 -33.65
N VAL A 415 -4.42 14.73 -33.07
CA VAL A 415 -4.24 13.69 -32.05
C VAL A 415 -3.59 12.45 -32.66
N ASN A 416 -4.08 11.98 -33.82
CA ASN A 416 -3.49 10.83 -34.51
C ASN A 416 -2.01 11.04 -34.88
N MET A 417 -1.61 12.26 -35.23
CA MET A 417 -0.20 12.62 -35.48
C MET A 417 0.63 12.64 -34.19
N LYS A 418 0.08 13.17 -33.08
CA LYS A 418 0.72 13.19 -31.75
C LYS A 418 0.91 11.77 -31.18
N LEU A 419 -0.10 10.90 -31.36
CA LEU A 419 -0.05 9.48 -31.02
C LEU A 419 0.94 8.71 -31.91
N ALA A 420 0.95 8.97 -33.22
CA ALA A 420 1.94 8.41 -34.14
C ALA A 420 3.38 8.81 -33.78
N GLN A 421 3.61 10.07 -33.39
CA GLN A 421 4.91 10.54 -32.92
C GLN A 421 5.33 9.83 -31.63
N LEU A 422 4.42 9.67 -30.65
CA LEU A 422 4.68 8.88 -29.44
C LEU A 422 5.06 7.43 -29.77
N LEU A 423 4.38 6.77 -30.71
CA LEU A 423 4.73 5.42 -31.17
C LEU A 423 6.10 5.36 -31.86
N VAL A 424 6.47 6.35 -32.68
CA VAL A 424 7.80 6.45 -33.30
C VAL A 424 8.89 6.67 -32.24
N ASP A 425 8.63 7.50 -31.23
CA ASP A 425 9.56 7.72 -30.11
C ASP A 425 9.73 6.46 -29.24
N VAL A 426 8.65 5.70 -29.00
CA VAL A 426 8.70 4.35 -28.40
C VAL A 426 9.57 3.45 -29.26
N LEU A 427 9.21 3.21 -30.53
CA LEU A 427 9.92 2.27 -31.40
C LEU A 427 11.42 2.59 -31.47
N ARG A 428 11.80 3.88 -31.59
CA ARG A 428 13.21 4.30 -31.54
C ARG A 428 13.91 3.94 -30.24
N SER A 429 13.28 4.23 -29.10
CA SER A 429 13.84 3.93 -27.77
C SER A 429 13.99 2.40 -27.57
N GLN A 430 12.99 1.62 -27.98
CA GLN A 430 13.00 0.17 -27.84
C GLN A 430 14.03 -0.46 -28.78
N SER A 431 14.15 -0.01 -30.03
CA SER A 431 15.21 -0.47 -30.93
C SER A 431 16.61 -0.21 -30.36
N ALA A 432 16.86 0.98 -29.80
CA ALA A 432 18.15 1.32 -29.19
C ALA A 432 18.52 0.36 -28.04
N ALA A 433 17.56 0.07 -27.16
CA ALA A 433 17.77 -0.88 -26.07
C ALA A 433 17.88 -2.33 -26.56
N VAL A 434 17.07 -2.76 -27.55
CA VAL A 434 17.14 -4.12 -28.10
C VAL A 434 18.53 -4.35 -28.69
N PHE A 435 19.03 -3.45 -29.54
CA PHE A 435 20.39 -3.58 -30.08
C PHE A 435 21.46 -3.55 -28.98
N GLY A 436 21.33 -2.69 -27.97
CA GLY A 436 22.25 -2.66 -26.83
C GLY A 436 22.29 -3.96 -26.02
N ASN A 437 21.13 -4.53 -25.68
CA ASN A 437 21.05 -5.81 -24.98
C ASN A 437 21.53 -6.98 -25.88
N VAL A 438 21.07 -7.06 -27.13
CA VAL A 438 21.37 -8.15 -28.08
C VAL A 438 22.86 -8.20 -28.43
N LEU A 439 23.42 -7.10 -28.94
CA LEU A 439 24.80 -7.08 -29.44
C LEU A 439 25.80 -7.42 -28.32
N VAL A 440 25.62 -6.84 -27.13
CA VAL A 440 26.55 -7.06 -26.02
C VAL A 440 26.37 -8.43 -25.38
N SER A 441 25.14 -8.96 -25.26
CA SER A 441 24.94 -10.31 -24.73
C SER A 441 25.51 -11.39 -25.67
N VAL A 442 25.37 -11.24 -26.99
CA VAL A 442 26.05 -12.11 -27.98
C VAL A 442 27.57 -12.03 -27.82
N TYR A 443 28.14 -10.82 -27.79
CA TYR A 443 29.61 -10.64 -27.76
C TYR A 443 30.24 -11.15 -26.46
N VAL A 444 29.59 -10.90 -25.31
CA VAL A 444 30.04 -11.37 -24.00
C VAL A 444 29.91 -12.89 -23.88
N ALA A 445 28.79 -13.46 -24.33
CA ALA A 445 28.61 -14.92 -24.32
C ALA A 445 29.63 -15.64 -25.23
N ALA A 446 29.87 -15.11 -26.44
CA ALA A 446 30.90 -15.62 -27.34
C ALA A 446 32.31 -15.53 -26.72
N GLY A 447 32.66 -14.39 -26.12
CA GLY A 447 33.94 -14.21 -25.42
C GLY A 447 34.12 -15.18 -24.24
N ILE A 448 33.06 -15.42 -23.45
CA ILE A 448 33.07 -16.39 -22.35
C ILE A 448 33.23 -17.83 -22.88
N ALA A 449 32.51 -18.23 -23.93
CA ALA A 449 32.68 -19.55 -24.55
C ALA A 449 34.11 -19.74 -25.11
N TYR A 450 34.68 -18.72 -25.72
CA TYR A 450 36.03 -18.76 -26.28
C TYR A 450 37.10 -18.91 -25.18
N LEU A 451 36.98 -18.13 -24.09
CA LEU A 451 37.86 -18.25 -22.92
C LEU A 451 37.70 -19.61 -22.22
N TYR A 452 36.48 -20.12 -22.10
CA TYR A 452 36.25 -21.46 -21.55
C TYR A 452 36.91 -22.55 -22.42
N ALA A 453 36.69 -22.51 -23.74
CA ALA A 453 37.25 -23.50 -24.67
C ALA A 453 38.78 -23.48 -24.73
N SER A 454 39.40 -22.30 -24.68
CA SER A 454 40.86 -22.14 -24.66
C SER A 454 41.51 -22.53 -23.33
N HIS A 455 40.81 -22.42 -22.19
CA HIS A 455 41.33 -22.86 -20.89
C HIS A 455 41.03 -24.33 -20.55
N MET A 456 39.88 -24.87 -20.98
CA MET A 456 39.46 -26.25 -20.65
C MET A 456 39.72 -27.26 -21.78
N GLY A 457 40.04 -26.80 -22.99
CA GLY A 457 40.26 -27.67 -24.16
C GLY A 457 38.99 -28.34 -24.71
N GLN A 458 37.81 -27.94 -24.23
CA GLN A 458 36.50 -28.48 -24.62
C GLN A 458 35.49 -27.33 -24.79
N PRO A 459 34.53 -27.43 -25.73
CA PRO A 459 33.51 -26.39 -25.92
C PRO A 459 32.61 -26.25 -24.70
N LEU A 460 32.06 -25.05 -24.48
CA LEU A 460 31.18 -24.75 -23.34
C LEU A 460 29.81 -25.44 -23.46
N LEU A 461 29.33 -25.64 -24.68
CA LEU A 461 28.12 -26.42 -24.99
C LEU A 461 28.50 -27.68 -25.79
N THR A 462 27.83 -28.80 -25.52
CA THR A 462 27.90 -29.97 -26.42
C THR A 462 27.13 -29.68 -27.71
N SER A 463 27.45 -30.37 -28.82
CA SER A 463 26.72 -30.17 -30.09
C SER A 463 25.21 -30.46 -29.95
N GLU A 464 24.80 -31.40 -29.08
CA GLU A 464 23.38 -31.60 -28.73
C GLU A 464 22.74 -30.34 -28.12
N MET A 465 23.43 -29.68 -27.18
CA MET A 465 22.98 -28.41 -26.61
C MET A 465 22.94 -27.30 -27.65
N VAL A 466 23.89 -27.25 -28.58
CA VAL A 466 23.89 -26.26 -29.66
C VAL A 466 22.72 -26.49 -30.62
N GLN A 467 22.44 -27.73 -31.01
CA GLN A 467 21.26 -28.07 -31.82
C GLN A 467 19.95 -27.73 -31.08
N TYR A 468 19.86 -28.01 -29.78
CA TYR A 468 18.72 -27.56 -28.97
C TYR A 468 18.58 -26.03 -28.98
N GLN A 469 19.66 -25.26 -28.84
CA GLN A 469 19.59 -23.80 -28.87
C GLN A 469 19.16 -23.26 -30.26
N LEU A 470 19.62 -23.86 -31.35
CA LEU A 470 19.21 -23.50 -32.71
C LEU A 470 17.73 -23.84 -32.96
N HIS A 471 17.29 -25.04 -32.58
CA HIS A 471 15.88 -25.45 -32.60
C HIS A 471 15.02 -24.55 -31.68
N SER A 472 15.59 -24.01 -30.59
CA SER A 472 14.87 -23.14 -29.67
C SER A 472 14.50 -21.77 -30.27
N ILE A 473 15.22 -21.30 -31.30
CA ILE A 473 14.98 -20.00 -31.94
C ILE A 473 14.28 -20.10 -33.29
N ASP A 474 14.16 -21.29 -33.88
CA ASP A 474 13.51 -21.49 -35.17
C ASP A 474 12.01 -21.13 -35.12
N PRO A 475 11.52 -20.15 -35.92
CA PRO A 475 10.10 -19.77 -35.96
C PRO A 475 9.14 -20.90 -36.32
N THR A 476 9.60 -21.91 -37.07
CA THR A 476 8.77 -23.08 -37.45
C THR A 476 8.44 -23.97 -36.25
N GLN A 477 9.29 -23.99 -35.22
CA GLN A 477 9.18 -24.85 -34.05
C GLN A 477 8.30 -24.26 -32.93
N GLY A 478 7.31 -23.44 -33.29
CA GLY A 478 6.41 -22.77 -32.33
C GLY A 478 7.06 -21.65 -31.51
N THR A 479 8.33 -21.31 -31.76
CA THR A 479 9.12 -20.28 -31.04
C THR A 479 8.39 -18.96 -30.85
N LEU A 480 7.60 -18.51 -31.83
CA LEU A 480 6.85 -17.25 -31.75
C LEU A 480 5.68 -17.32 -30.74
N TRP A 481 5.11 -18.49 -30.48
CA TRP A 481 4.13 -18.69 -29.42
C TRP A 481 4.78 -18.57 -28.03
N PHE A 482 5.94 -19.20 -27.84
CA PHE A 482 6.74 -19.04 -26.62
C PHE A 482 7.27 -17.60 -26.42
N ALA A 483 7.44 -16.84 -27.50
CA ALA A 483 7.73 -15.41 -27.46
C ALA A 483 6.50 -14.56 -27.09
N ALA A 484 5.30 -14.98 -27.47
CA ALA A 484 4.05 -14.35 -27.04
C ALA A 484 3.79 -14.59 -25.53
N ILE A 485 4.09 -15.78 -25.01
CA ILE A 485 4.01 -16.07 -23.56
C ILE A 485 4.98 -15.17 -22.76
N ALA A 486 6.21 -14.97 -23.24
CA ALA A 486 7.13 -14.01 -22.63
C ALA A 486 6.59 -12.56 -22.69
N GLY A 487 5.90 -12.18 -23.77
CA GLY A 487 5.18 -10.90 -23.91
C GLY A 487 4.02 -10.74 -22.91
N LEU A 488 3.26 -11.80 -22.66
CA LEU A 488 2.20 -11.85 -21.65
C LEU A 488 2.79 -11.63 -20.24
N TRP A 489 3.89 -12.29 -19.88
CA TRP A 489 4.52 -12.11 -18.58
C TRP A 489 5.19 -10.75 -18.39
N LEU A 490 5.67 -10.10 -19.46
CA LEU A 490 6.09 -8.70 -19.42
C LEU A 490 4.94 -7.75 -19.05
N PHE A 491 3.76 -7.97 -19.65
CA PHE A 491 2.54 -7.23 -19.31
C PHE A 491 2.07 -7.50 -17.87
N CYS A 492 2.02 -8.77 -17.43
CA CYS A 492 1.67 -9.12 -16.05
C CYS A 492 2.66 -8.52 -15.04
N SER A 493 3.96 -8.48 -15.36
CA SER A 493 4.98 -7.79 -14.57
C SER A 493 4.72 -6.29 -14.43
N GLY A 494 4.24 -5.63 -15.48
CA GLY A 494 3.82 -4.22 -15.44
C GLY A 494 2.67 -3.97 -14.46
N ILE A 495 1.63 -4.82 -14.50
CA ILE A 495 0.51 -4.76 -13.54
C ILE A 495 0.99 -5.00 -12.10
N ILE A 496 1.89 -5.98 -11.89
CA ILE A 496 2.47 -6.25 -10.57
C ILE A 496 3.28 -5.05 -10.07
N SER A 497 4.04 -4.35 -10.94
CA SER A 497 4.73 -3.11 -10.59
C SER A 497 3.74 -2.05 -10.09
N GLY A 498 2.76 -1.68 -10.91
CA GLY A 498 1.78 -0.65 -10.57
C GLY A 498 1.01 -0.95 -9.27
N TYR A 499 0.66 -2.22 -9.03
CA TYR A 499 0.08 -2.65 -7.75
C TYR A 499 1.00 -2.36 -6.56
N PHE A 500 2.29 -2.68 -6.66
CA PHE A 500 3.23 -2.50 -5.55
C PHE A 500 3.67 -1.03 -5.37
N ASP A 501 3.82 -0.26 -6.45
CA ASP A 501 4.11 1.17 -6.39
C ASP A 501 2.94 1.94 -5.74
N ASN A 502 1.69 1.70 -6.16
CA ASN A 502 0.52 2.28 -5.49
C ASN A 502 0.39 1.78 -4.03
N ARG A 503 0.62 0.49 -3.76
CA ARG A 503 0.63 -0.05 -2.40
C ARG A 503 1.68 0.64 -1.52
N SER A 504 2.82 1.04 -2.08
CA SER A 504 3.87 1.79 -1.39
C SER A 504 3.38 3.18 -0.95
N ASN A 505 2.62 3.86 -1.83
CA ASN A 505 1.93 5.13 -1.57
C ASN A 505 0.83 5.01 -0.51
N TYR A 506 -0.14 4.11 -0.71
CA TYR A 506 -1.25 3.87 0.22
C TYR A 506 -0.76 3.57 1.64
N LEU A 507 0.30 2.77 1.78
CA LEU A 507 0.89 2.44 3.08
C LEU A 507 1.81 3.53 3.65
N ASN A 508 2.10 4.62 2.92
CA ASN A 508 3.06 5.66 3.32
C ASN A 508 4.44 5.06 3.65
N THR A 509 4.92 4.15 2.80
CA THR A 509 6.08 3.28 3.07
C THR A 509 7.35 4.05 3.40
N ARG A 510 7.57 5.20 2.73
CA ARG A 510 8.63 6.17 3.04
C ARG A 510 8.67 6.53 4.53
N MET A 511 7.53 6.96 5.08
CA MET A 511 7.43 7.36 6.49
C MET A 511 7.51 6.19 7.45
N ARG A 512 6.95 5.02 7.09
CA ARG A 512 7.07 3.82 7.92
C ARG A 512 8.52 3.35 8.06
N LEU A 513 9.25 3.23 6.95
CA LEU A 513 10.67 2.81 6.94
C LEU A 513 11.57 3.83 7.67
N ARG A 514 11.35 5.14 7.46
CA ARG A 514 12.01 6.23 8.22
C ARG A 514 11.79 6.10 9.75
N GLN A 515 10.68 5.50 10.18
CA GLN A 515 10.32 5.32 11.59
C GLN A 515 10.48 3.87 12.12
N HIS A 516 10.86 2.90 11.28
CA HIS A 516 10.82 1.47 11.57
C HIS A 516 11.75 1.07 12.75
N PRO A 517 11.30 0.25 13.72
CA PRO A 517 12.07 -0.03 14.94
C PRO A 517 13.44 -0.68 14.68
N VAL A 518 13.51 -1.66 13.78
CA VAL A 518 14.76 -2.37 13.47
C VAL A 518 15.71 -1.50 12.65
N LEU A 519 15.20 -0.73 11.68
CA LEU A 519 16.06 0.18 10.89
C LEU A 519 16.59 1.34 11.73
N LYS A 520 15.89 1.76 12.79
CA LYS A 520 16.41 2.71 13.79
C LYS A 520 17.55 2.14 14.65
N LEU A 521 17.64 0.82 14.79
CA LEU A 521 18.71 0.14 15.52
C LEU A 521 19.92 -0.11 14.61
N LEU A 522 19.69 -0.47 13.34
CA LEU A 522 20.74 -0.84 12.39
C LEU A 522 21.33 0.33 11.58
N LEU A 523 20.54 1.38 11.28
CA LEU A 523 20.95 2.43 10.32
C LEU A 523 20.94 3.85 10.90
N PRO A 524 22.03 4.63 10.69
CA PRO A 524 22.04 6.08 10.87
C PRO A 524 20.90 6.77 10.12
N GLN A 525 20.43 7.91 10.64
CA GLN A 525 19.23 8.59 10.12
C GLN A 525 19.29 8.87 8.61
N ARG A 526 20.39 9.46 8.09
CA ARG A 526 20.54 9.78 6.66
C ARG A 526 20.45 8.53 5.76
N LEU A 527 21.09 7.43 6.14
CA LEU A 527 21.03 6.17 5.39
C LEU A 527 19.64 5.54 5.45
N ARG A 528 18.96 5.62 6.60
CA ARG A 528 17.58 5.14 6.75
C ARG A 528 16.58 5.98 5.96
N GLU A 529 16.80 7.29 5.84
CA GLU A 529 15.99 8.18 5.01
C GLU A 529 16.21 7.90 3.53
N CYS A 530 17.46 7.83 3.07
CA CYS A 530 17.80 7.47 1.69
C CYS A 530 17.26 6.08 1.29
N LEU A 531 17.41 5.06 2.15
CA LEU A 531 16.86 3.72 1.91
C LEU A 531 15.33 3.71 1.88
N ALA A 532 14.68 4.47 2.76
CA ALA A 532 13.23 4.55 2.82
C ALA A 532 12.63 5.28 1.60
N ASP A 533 13.32 6.30 1.09
CA ASP A 533 12.93 7.02 -0.11
C ASP A 533 13.17 6.14 -1.34
N TYR A 534 14.36 5.52 -1.46
CA TYR A 534 14.67 4.59 -2.55
C TYR A 534 13.69 3.41 -2.62
N ILE A 535 13.41 2.73 -1.51
CA ILE A 535 12.44 1.62 -1.49
C ILE A 535 11.04 2.13 -1.82
N HIS A 536 10.62 3.30 -1.31
CA HIS A 536 9.30 3.83 -1.61
C HIS A 536 9.11 4.09 -3.11
N ASP A 537 10.10 4.76 -3.71
CA ASP A 537 10.05 5.31 -5.08
C ASP A 537 10.32 4.24 -6.15
N ASN A 538 10.85 3.07 -5.76
CA ASN A 538 11.23 1.99 -6.68
C ASN A 538 10.55 0.63 -6.36
N SER A 539 9.71 0.56 -5.33
CA SER A 539 9.16 -0.70 -4.77
C SER A 539 8.54 -1.66 -5.78
N GLY A 540 7.63 -1.18 -6.63
CA GLY A 540 6.97 -1.97 -7.64
C GLY A 540 7.89 -2.28 -8.81
N SER A 541 8.80 -1.37 -9.18
CA SER A 541 9.81 -1.68 -10.20
C SER A 541 10.75 -2.80 -9.75
N ILE A 542 11.18 -2.84 -8.49
CA ILE A 542 11.98 -3.94 -7.93
C ILE A 542 11.17 -5.25 -7.93
N ILE A 543 9.97 -5.25 -7.32
CA ILE A 543 9.16 -6.47 -7.18
C ILE A 543 8.68 -6.97 -8.55
N GLY A 544 8.32 -6.08 -9.46
CA GLY A 544 7.97 -6.40 -10.84
C GLY A 544 9.14 -6.98 -11.64
N ASN A 545 10.40 -6.62 -11.35
CA ASN A 545 11.57 -7.29 -11.93
C ASN A 545 11.79 -8.70 -11.37
N ILE A 546 11.66 -8.87 -10.05
CA ILE A 546 11.74 -10.19 -9.40
C ILE A 546 10.64 -11.13 -9.93
N CYS A 547 9.38 -10.68 -9.92
CA CYS A 547 8.25 -11.46 -10.42
C CYS A 547 8.35 -11.76 -11.91
N PHE A 548 8.91 -10.85 -12.73
CA PHE A 548 9.13 -11.13 -14.16
C PHE A 548 10.05 -12.32 -14.36
N GLY A 549 11.24 -12.29 -13.74
CA GLY A 549 12.19 -13.39 -13.86
C GLY A 549 11.65 -14.70 -13.29
N MET A 550 10.92 -14.64 -12.16
CA MET A 550 10.29 -15.83 -11.57
C MET A 550 9.25 -16.46 -12.51
N LEU A 551 8.43 -15.64 -13.20
CA LEU A 551 7.46 -16.13 -14.19
C LEU A 551 8.15 -16.76 -15.40
N LEU A 552 9.30 -16.22 -15.86
CA LEU A 552 10.06 -16.83 -16.95
C LEU A 552 10.58 -18.24 -16.58
N GLY A 553 11.11 -18.42 -15.36
CA GLY A 553 11.63 -19.73 -14.92
C GLY A 553 10.54 -20.74 -14.57
N LEU A 554 9.45 -20.30 -13.93
CA LEU A 554 8.36 -21.20 -13.50
C LEU A 554 7.47 -21.68 -14.64
N THR A 555 7.47 -21.05 -15.81
CA THR A 555 6.55 -21.44 -16.91
C THR A 555 6.80 -22.87 -17.39
N GLY A 556 8.06 -23.33 -17.44
CA GLY A 556 8.38 -24.73 -17.76
C GLY A 556 7.89 -25.72 -16.68
N VAL A 557 7.84 -25.30 -15.42
CA VAL A 557 7.28 -26.09 -14.31
C VAL A 557 5.75 -26.18 -14.43
N ILE A 558 5.10 -25.06 -14.77
CA ILE A 558 3.65 -25.01 -15.01
C ILE A 558 3.27 -25.87 -16.22
N GLY A 559 4.07 -25.86 -17.29
CA GLY A 559 3.92 -26.77 -18.42
C GLY A 559 4.02 -28.24 -17.99
N TYR A 560 5.08 -28.59 -17.28
CA TYR A 560 5.30 -29.94 -16.76
C TYR A 560 4.18 -30.45 -15.84
N TRP A 561 3.56 -29.59 -15.02
CA TRP A 561 2.42 -29.96 -14.16
C TRP A 561 1.07 -30.04 -14.89
N LEU A 562 0.94 -29.41 -16.06
CA LEU A 562 -0.28 -29.44 -16.88
C LEU A 562 -0.19 -30.43 -18.06
N ASP A 563 0.93 -31.15 -18.18
CA ASP A 563 1.33 -31.96 -19.35
C ASP A 563 1.26 -31.18 -20.67
N LEU A 564 1.61 -29.89 -20.61
CA LEU A 564 1.66 -28.98 -21.75
C LEU A 564 3.11 -28.62 -22.10
N PRO A 565 3.49 -28.56 -23.39
CA PRO A 565 4.82 -28.17 -23.83
C PRO A 565 5.00 -26.64 -23.74
N LEU A 566 4.89 -26.07 -22.55
CA LEU A 566 5.10 -24.64 -22.29
C LEU A 566 6.59 -24.36 -22.10
N ASP A 567 7.15 -23.56 -23.00
CA ASP A 567 8.50 -23.00 -22.91
C ASP A 567 8.44 -21.49 -23.18
N ILE A 568 9.56 -20.79 -23.01
CA ILE A 568 9.64 -19.32 -23.08
C ILE A 568 10.80 -18.88 -23.96
N ARG A 569 10.54 -17.85 -24.78
CA ARG A 569 11.54 -17.25 -25.67
C ARG A 569 11.55 -15.74 -25.46
N HIS A 570 12.63 -15.25 -24.88
CA HIS A 570 12.84 -13.83 -24.63
C HIS A 570 14.14 -13.40 -25.30
N VAL A 571 14.05 -12.35 -26.13
CA VAL A 571 15.11 -11.86 -27.01
C VAL A 571 16.47 -11.76 -26.33
N ALA A 572 16.52 -11.32 -25.07
CA ALA A 572 17.76 -11.09 -24.36
C ALA A 572 18.50 -12.41 -24.02
N PHE A 573 17.78 -13.44 -23.56
CA PHE A 573 18.37 -14.75 -23.29
C PHE A 573 18.67 -15.52 -24.59
N SER A 574 17.78 -15.44 -25.58
CA SER A 574 18.04 -16.06 -26.90
C SER A 574 19.29 -15.45 -27.57
N SER A 575 19.58 -14.16 -27.36
CA SER A 575 20.82 -13.50 -27.80
C SER A 575 22.06 -14.13 -27.16
N ALA A 576 22.09 -14.24 -25.82
CA ALA A 576 23.22 -14.85 -25.11
C ALA A 576 23.43 -16.32 -25.54
N ASN A 577 22.35 -17.07 -25.69
CA ASN A 577 22.40 -18.48 -26.11
C ASN A 577 23.00 -18.64 -27.51
N VAL A 578 22.68 -17.76 -28.46
CA VAL A 578 23.31 -17.73 -29.80
C VAL A 578 24.81 -17.42 -29.68
N GLY A 579 25.21 -16.48 -28.82
CA GLY A 579 26.63 -16.20 -28.58
C GLY A 579 27.43 -17.42 -28.07
N TYR A 580 26.86 -18.18 -27.14
CA TYR A 580 27.45 -19.45 -26.66
C TYR A 580 27.48 -20.54 -27.74
N ALA A 581 26.41 -20.65 -28.54
CA ALA A 581 26.27 -21.65 -29.61
C ALA A 581 27.28 -21.46 -30.75
N VAL A 582 27.43 -20.22 -31.24
CA VAL A 582 28.31 -19.88 -32.38
C VAL A 582 29.77 -20.29 -32.13
N VAL A 583 30.27 -20.10 -30.90
CA VAL A 583 31.65 -20.43 -30.55
C VAL A 583 31.83 -21.92 -30.21
N SER A 584 30.82 -22.58 -29.64
CA SER A 584 30.92 -23.97 -29.21
C SER A 584 30.95 -24.98 -30.37
N ASP A 585 30.22 -24.72 -31.45
CA ASP A 585 30.09 -25.60 -32.64
C ASP A 585 30.61 -24.93 -33.93
N GLN A 586 31.35 -23.82 -33.79
CA GLN A 586 31.96 -23.02 -34.88
C GLN A 586 30.98 -22.66 -36.02
N LEU A 587 29.78 -22.20 -35.66
CA LEU A 587 28.68 -22.00 -36.60
C LEU A 587 29.03 -21.01 -37.73
N GLY A 588 28.82 -21.44 -38.97
CA GLY A 588 29.09 -20.64 -40.16
C GLY A 588 28.28 -19.33 -40.21
N TRP A 589 28.85 -18.31 -40.85
CA TRP A 589 28.30 -16.94 -40.90
C TRP A 589 26.83 -16.86 -41.33
N GLN A 590 26.39 -17.71 -42.26
CA GLN A 590 24.99 -17.80 -42.69
C GLN A 590 24.05 -18.21 -41.54
N ILE A 591 24.41 -19.25 -40.78
CA ILE A 591 23.64 -19.75 -39.63
C ILE A 591 23.61 -18.69 -38.52
N PHE A 592 24.72 -17.98 -38.28
CA PHE A 592 24.76 -16.88 -37.32
C PHE A 592 23.83 -15.71 -37.71
N MET A 593 23.86 -15.27 -38.97
CA MET A 593 22.96 -14.21 -39.46
C MET A 593 21.49 -14.61 -39.42
N GLN A 594 21.17 -15.86 -39.77
CA GLN A 594 19.82 -16.42 -39.62
C GLN A 594 19.37 -16.45 -38.16
N SER A 595 20.24 -16.94 -37.26
CA SER A 595 19.98 -17.00 -35.82
C SER A 595 19.73 -15.61 -35.22
N LEU A 596 20.52 -14.60 -35.63
CA LEU A 596 20.33 -13.21 -35.20
C LEU A 596 18.99 -12.64 -35.70
N GLY A 597 18.59 -12.95 -36.94
CA GLY A 597 17.28 -12.59 -37.48
C GLY A 597 16.11 -13.22 -36.69
N PHE A 598 16.23 -14.49 -36.33
CA PHE A 598 15.25 -15.20 -35.50
C PHE A 598 15.16 -14.60 -34.07
N VAL A 599 16.30 -14.28 -33.45
CA VAL A 599 16.36 -13.59 -32.14
C VAL A 599 15.68 -12.21 -32.19
N LEU A 600 15.87 -11.44 -33.26
CA LEU A 600 15.18 -10.16 -33.43
C LEU A 600 13.67 -10.34 -33.63
N LEU A 601 13.23 -11.40 -34.33
CA LEU A 601 11.80 -11.72 -34.49
C LEU A 601 11.13 -12.12 -33.16
N ILE A 602 11.81 -12.89 -32.30
CA ILE A 602 11.39 -13.14 -30.91
C ILE A 602 11.18 -11.80 -30.18
N GLY A 603 12.12 -10.86 -30.32
CA GLY A 603 12.03 -9.53 -29.71
C GLY A 603 10.84 -8.72 -30.20
N VAL A 604 10.55 -8.74 -31.50
CA VAL A 604 9.36 -8.10 -32.08
C VAL A 604 8.07 -8.67 -31.49
N VAL A 605 7.96 -9.99 -31.34
CA VAL A 605 6.77 -10.62 -30.72
C VAL A 605 6.67 -10.29 -29.22
N ASN A 606 7.78 -10.34 -28.47
CA ASN A 606 7.81 -9.92 -27.07
C ASN A 606 7.29 -8.47 -26.91
N LEU A 607 7.70 -7.57 -27.81
CA LEU A 607 7.31 -6.15 -27.82
C LEU A 607 5.84 -5.95 -28.17
N ILE A 608 5.36 -6.55 -29.27
CA ILE A 608 4.00 -6.37 -29.78
C ILE A 608 2.98 -6.89 -28.76
N VAL A 609 3.18 -8.10 -28.22
CA VAL A 609 2.21 -8.71 -27.30
C VAL A 609 2.14 -7.95 -25.98
N SER A 610 3.29 -7.60 -25.38
CA SER A 610 3.33 -6.82 -24.13
C SER A 610 2.73 -5.42 -24.29
N PHE A 611 3.06 -4.70 -25.38
CA PHE A 611 2.50 -3.39 -25.68
C PHE A 611 0.98 -3.46 -25.90
N SER A 612 0.51 -4.39 -26.72
CA SER A 612 -0.91 -4.48 -27.11
C SER A 612 -1.81 -4.83 -25.93
N LEU A 613 -1.40 -5.79 -25.09
CA LEU A 613 -2.14 -6.15 -23.88
C LEU A 613 -2.18 -4.99 -22.88
N THR A 614 -1.05 -4.31 -22.66
CA THR A 614 -1.00 -3.17 -21.74
C THR A 614 -1.86 -2.02 -22.23
N LEU A 615 -1.84 -1.73 -23.54
CA LEU A 615 -2.64 -0.67 -24.13
C LEU A 615 -4.13 -0.97 -24.08
N TRP A 616 -4.53 -2.21 -24.38
CA TRP A 616 -5.93 -2.64 -24.29
C TRP A 616 -6.48 -2.49 -22.87
N VAL A 617 -5.72 -2.92 -21.85
CA VAL A 617 -6.13 -2.71 -20.44
C VAL A 617 -6.14 -1.22 -20.08
N ALA A 618 -5.14 -0.43 -20.46
CA ALA A 618 -5.06 0.99 -20.11
C ALA A 618 -6.18 1.85 -20.74
N LEU A 619 -6.54 1.56 -22.00
CA LEU A 619 -7.67 2.17 -22.69
C LEU A 619 -8.99 1.81 -21.98
N ARG A 620 -9.18 0.51 -21.69
CA ARG A 620 -10.39 0.01 -21.04
C ARG A 620 -10.54 0.50 -19.60
N SER A 621 -9.44 0.68 -18.85
CA SER A 621 -9.47 1.26 -17.49
C SER A 621 -9.85 2.74 -17.47
N ARG A 622 -9.68 3.46 -18.60
CA ARG A 622 -10.02 4.87 -18.77
C ARG A 622 -11.35 5.10 -19.50
N ASN A 623 -12.06 4.02 -19.89
CA ASN A 623 -13.24 4.06 -20.77
C ASN A 623 -13.00 4.82 -22.09
N THR A 624 -11.78 4.75 -22.63
CA THR A 624 -11.38 5.39 -23.89
C THR A 624 -11.16 4.36 -24.98
N GLU A 625 -11.54 4.68 -26.22
CA GLU A 625 -11.29 3.83 -27.39
C GLU A 625 -10.51 4.62 -28.48
N ILE A 626 -10.06 3.91 -29.52
CA ILE A 626 -9.32 4.49 -30.65
C ILE A 626 -10.13 4.28 -31.92
N ASP A 627 -10.74 5.35 -32.43
CA ASP A 627 -11.70 5.30 -33.54
C ASP A 627 -11.11 4.76 -34.85
N SER A 628 -9.80 5.00 -35.06
CA SER A 628 -9.13 4.62 -36.30
C SER A 628 -7.64 4.35 -36.12
N TRP A 629 -7.33 3.09 -35.80
CA TRP A 629 -5.98 2.53 -35.90
C TRP A 629 -5.35 2.76 -37.27
N THR A 630 -6.12 2.69 -38.35
CA THR A 630 -5.64 2.93 -39.71
C THR A 630 -5.27 4.39 -39.97
N ALA A 631 -5.91 5.36 -39.30
CA ALA A 631 -5.51 6.76 -39.37
C ALA A 631 -4.19 7.03 -38.62
N ILE A 632 -3.97 6.39 -37.47
CA ILE A 632 -2.69 6.47 -36.72
C ILE A 632 -1.57 5.82 -37.54
N LEU A 633 -1.80 4.62 -38.09
CA LEU A 633 -0.83 3.96 -38.98
C LEU A 633 -0.50 4.80 -40.22
N LYS A 634 -1.48 5.47 -40.85
CA LYS A 634 -1.22 6.43 -41.94
C LYS A 634 -0.33 7.58 -41.48
N CYS A 635 -0.54 8.12 -40.27
CA CYS A 635 0.33 9.17 -39.71
C CYS A 635 1.76 8.65 -39.43
N ILE A 636 1.92 7.42 -38.94
CA ILE A 636 3.24 6.78 -38.80
C ILE A 636 3.91 6.65 -40.18
N CYS A 637 3.21 6.16 -41.20
CA CYS A 637 3.74 6.08 -42.56
C CYS A 637 4.09 7.45 -43.15
N GLU A 638 3.35 8.53 -42.83
CA GLU A 638 3.72 9.90 -43.19
C GLU A 638 5.02 10.37 -42.51
N ILE A 639 5.20 10.08 -41.21
CA ILE A 639 6.43 10.40 -40.47
C ILE A 639 7.62 9.63 -41.05
N VAL A 640 7.48 8.31 -41.20
CA VAL A 640 8.54 7.41 -41.70
C VAL A 640 8.92 7.74 -43.14
N ARG A 641 7.95 7.98 -44.03
CA ARG A 641 8.25 8.35 -45.43
C ARG A 641 8.93 9.72 -45.55
N LYS A 642 8.65 10.66 -44.64
CA LYS A 642 9.32 11.97 -44.59
C LYS A 642 10.69 11.92 -43.91
N ARG A 643 10.91 10.98 -42.98
CA ARG A 643 12.13 10.86 -42.16
C ARG A 643 12.42 9.38 -41.82
N PRO A 644 12.90 8.55 -42.77
CA PRO A 644 13.05 7.10 -42.54
C PRO A 644 14.01 6.78 -41.39
N LEU A 645 15.08 7.55 -41.24
CA LEU A 645 16.05 7.41 -40.14
C LEU A 645 15.48 7.77 -38.75
N SER A 646 14.32 8.45 -38.65
CA SER A 646 13.75 8.86 -37.35
C SER A 646 13.24 7.71 -36.48
N LEU A 647 13.01 6.54 -37.08
CA LEU A 647 12.72 5.29 -36.38
C LEU A 647 13.93 4.74 -35.61
N LEU A 648 15.15 5.06 -36.04
CA LEU A 648 16.37 4.46 -35.51
C LEU A 648 17.29 5.48 -34.83
N LEU A 649 17.34 6.72 -35.31
CA LEU A 649 18.25 7.77 -34.84
C LEU A 649 17.49 9.09 -34.54
N PRO A 650 17.74 9.74 -33.39
CA PRO A 650 17.12 11.02 -33.06
C PRO A 650 17.75 12.17 -33.87
N PHE A 651 16.98 12.73 -34.79
CA PHE A 651 17.31 13.98 -35.48
C PHE A 651 16.75 15.18 -34.69
N GLN A 652 17.65 16.09 -34.28
CA GLN A 652 17.26 17.29 -33.55
C GLN A 652 16.49 18.25 -34.45
N LEU A 653 15.36 18.76 -33.95
CA LEU A 653 14.74 19.96 -34.47
C LEU A 653 15.59 21.17 -34.05
N HIS A 654 16.48 21.62 -34.94
CA HIS A 654 16.77 23.05 -34.97
C HIS A 654 15.52 23.73 -35.51
N HIS A 655 14.82 24.47 -34.66
CA HIS A 655 13.85 25.46 -35.13
C HIS A 655 14.61 26.57 -35.86
N LYS A 656 14.29 26.75 -37.13
CA LYS A 656 14.32 28.02 -37.84
C LYS A 656 12.88 28.44 -38.09
#